data_AF-A0AB74V4T5-F1
#
_entry.id   AF-A0AB74V4T5-F1
#
_cell.length_a   1.000
_cell.length_b   1.000
_cell.length_c   1.000
_cell.angle_alpha   90.00
_cell.angle_beta   90.00
_cell.angle_gamma   90.00
#
_symmetry.space_group_name_H-M   'P 1'
#
loop_
_entity.id
_entity.type
_entity.pdbx_description
1 polymer ?
#
loop_
_entity_poly.entity_id
_entity_poly.type
_entity_poly.pdbx_seq_one_letter_code
_entity_poly.pdbx_strand_id
1 'polypeptide(L)'
;METSKPMVIVTGSSGYIGSAVVRAFAEHFDLVGLDRETSPHPPIDAECVCVDLTSDESVATALQRVRHAHGARIASVIHLAAYFDLTGKPDPRYEAITVQGTARLLHALQAFEVEQFVFLSTMLVHAPTQPGHPINEDSPLDLQPLPYRESKIRTEQLIREQHDGMPVVIVRPGGVYDDGGHSAFLAQQIARIYERQLVGHVYPGALETGQPFLHLADLVAALLAIVLRRAELPGQLTLLLAEPEAIGTGDMQQTLGRLLHGEDWVTRQIPKPVAKAGAWLQNDVLDEHTFVRDWMIDSADDHYEIDTARARHWLDWRPGHALRDALPSIVAKLKADPVGWYRSNKLDAARVATLAVKPAPPAPPPTNDDMAQHAAMMRKHVEDMRAMHFDMLWVHYVAMMLGAWLAFSPFVFGSFESTGFSDAVMRVTAARGLPDPALRSAMLGYSDVVSGLLVMLFGALSLSPRFAWAQWANAVTGAWLLLAPLVFWATSAAAYANDTLVGALVIAFAILVPMMPGMSMAGMMDNSDLPPGWTYCPSTYLQRLPIVALAVVGLLISRHLAAYQLGHIPTAIEPFFSGSHGLNGTETIITSTVSKAWPIADGGLGAVSYMAEILMGVMGDRRRWRTMPWMVAMFGIVVVPLGVVSIYFIIIQPIVIGTWCSLCLLAGLAMLVMIPYSLDELVATGQFLVQDHRRGGKFWRTFFRGGAQPDGACDHHPGFDAPLTAATRSAMRGVGMPWTLLASAALGLWLMFTRLSLGTHPPLADSDHLMGALIVTVAVIAMAEVARALRFVNIIFGLWLIAAPWWIAGSSMLASWLGVLVGLLVIGLSLPRGTRSHDHYGSWDRFV
;
A
#
# COMPACT_ATOMS: atom_id res chain seq x y z
N MET A 1 -1.43 -68.43 -17.22
CA MET A 1 -1.17 -67.82 -15.91
C MET A 1 -0.54 -66.48 -16.21
N GLU A 2 -1.30 -65.39 -16.14
CA GLU A 2 -0.72 -64.05 -16.19
C GLU A 2 0.22 -63.92 -14.98
N THR A 3 1.51 -63.78 -15.25
CA THR A 3 2.51 -63.50 -14.22
C THR A 3 2.16 -62.15 -13.60
N SER A 4 1.78 -62.13 -12.32
CA SER A 4 1.49 -60.90 -11.58
C SER A 4 2.67 -59.94 -11.69
N LYS A 5 2.43 -58.69 -12.10
CA LYS A 5 3.49 -57.69 -12.23
C LYS A 5 4.18 -57.47 -10.87
N PRO A 6 5.50 -57.25 -10.85
CA PRO A 6 6.21 -56.92 -9.61
C PRO A 6 5.69 -55.61 -9.00
N MET A 7 5.58 -55.56 -7.68
CA MET A 7 5.03 -54.41 -6.96
C MET A 7 6.08 -53.31 -6.76
N VAL A 8 5.71 -52.07 -7.06
CA VAL A 8 6.51 -50.86 -6.77
C VAL A 8 5.70 -49.88 -5.93
N ILE A 9 6.30 -49.43 -4.83
CA ILE A 9 5.71 -48.40 -3.96
C ILE A 9 6.31 -47.05 -4.34
N VAL A 10 5.46 -46.03 -4.55
CA VAL A 10 5.89 -44.66 -4.83
C VAL A 10 5.37 -43.75 -3.72
N THR A 11 6.25 -43.14 -2.93
CA THR A 11 5.82 -42.14 -1.95
C THR A 11 5.83 -40.75 -2.55
N GLY A 12 4.91 -39.87 -2.14
CA GLY A 12 4.72 -38.58 -2.82
C GLY A 12 4.15 -38.77 -4.23
N SER A 13 3.34 -39.82 -4.41
CA SER A 13 2.78 -40.27 -5.69
C SER A 13 1.81 -39.27 -6.31
N SER A 14 1.23 -38.37 -5.52
CA SER A 14 0.41 -37.26 -6.01
C SER A 14 1.23 -36.05 -6.44
N GLY A 15 2.53 -36.05 -6.15
CA GLY A 15 3.45 -34.96 -6.47
C GLY A 15 3.76 -34.83 -7.96
N TYR A 16 4.45 -33.74 -8.32
CA TYR A 16 4.85 -33.45 -9.70
C TYR A 16 5.66 -34.58 -10.34
N ILE A 17 6.69 -35.07 -9.65
CA ILE A 17 7.52 -36.19 -10.13
C ILE A 17 6.79 -37.52 -9.94
N GLY A 18 6.15 -37.73 -8.78
CA GLY A 18 5.50 -39.00 -8.44
C GLY A 18 4.38 -39.39 -9.39
N SER A 19 3.54 -38.44 -9.79
CA SER A 19 2.46 -38.71 -10.75
C SER A 19 2.98 -39.09 -12.14
N ALA A 20 4.11 -38.52 -12.57
CA ALA A 20 4.76 -38.88 -13.83
C ALA A 20 5.40 -40.28 -13.76
N VAL A 21 6.04 -40.61 -12.64
CA VAL A 21 6.58 -41.95 -12.38
C VAL A 21 5.46 -42.99 -12.41
N VAL A 22 4.35 -42.76 -11.71
CA VAL A 22 3.22 -43.70 -11.68
C VAL A 22 2.70 -43.99 -13.09
N ARG A 23 2.46 -42.95 -13.91
CA ARG A 23 1.96 -43.13 -15.28
C ARG A 23 2.92 -43.93 -16.16
N ALA A 24 4.22 -43.65 -16.08
CA ALA A 24 5.21 -44.33 -16.91
C ALA A 24 5.46 -45.79 -16.46
N PHE A 25 5.27 -46.10 -15.18
CA PHE A 25 5.58 -47.41 -14.62
C PHE A 25 4.40 -48.37 -14.69
N ALA A 26 3.17 -47.89 -14.92
CA ALA A 26 1.94 -48.67 -14.91
C ALA A 26 1.94 -49.86 -15.89
N GLU A 27 2.63 -49.72 -17.02
CA GLU A 27 2.76 -50.80 -18.00
C GLU A 27 3.63 -51.95 -17.48
N HIS A 28 4.59 -51.68 -16.59
CA HIS A 28 5.64 -52.61 -16.17
C HIS A 28 5.43 -53.20 -14.76
N PHE A 29 4.78 -52.46 -13.87
CA PHE A 29 4.69 -52.78 -12.44
C PHE A 29 3.25 -52.72 -11.91
N ASP A 30 3.00 -53.41 -10.80
CA ASP A 30 1.83 -53.17 -9.95
C ASP A 30 2.16 -52.02 -9.00
N LEU A 31 1.38 -50.94 -9.00
CA LEU A 31 1.77 -49.68 -8.38
C LEU A 31 0.95 -49.36 -7.14
N VAL A 32 1.65 -49.06 -6.05
CA VAL A 32 1.06 -48.56 -4.81
C VAL A 32 1.56 -47.15 -4.55
N GLY A 33 0.65 -46.19 -4.61
CA GLY A 33 0.92 -44.79 -4.33
C GLY A 33 0.69 -44.45 -2.86
N LEU A 34 1.74 -44.02 -2.17
CA LEU A 34 1.67 -43.51 -0.81
C LEU A 34 1.70 -41.99 -0.80
N ASP A 35 0.59 -41.36 -0.41
CA ASP A 35 0.50 -39.91 -0.24
C ASP A 35 -0.50 -39.54 0.86
N ARG A 36 -0.61 -38.26 1.19
CA ARG A 36 -1.56 -37.77 2.19
C ARG A 36 -2.99 -37.83 1.67
N GLU A 37 -3.96 -37.85 2.60
CA GLU A 37 -5.39 -37.76 2.31
C GLU A 37 -5.82 -36.32 1.95
N THR A 38 -5.17 -35.75 0.93
CA THR A 38 -5.41 -34.39 0.43
C THR A 38 -5.22 -34.36 -1.08
N SER A 39 -6.11 -33.68 -1.80
CA SER A 39 -5.99 -33.48 -3.25
C SER A 39 -4.67 -32.79 -3.64
N PRO A 40 -4.00 -33.19 -4.75
CA PRO A 40 -4.41 -34.23 -5.70
C PRO A 40 -4.19 -35.66 -5.16
N HIS A 41 -4.98 -36.61 -5.64
CA HIS A 41 -4.76 -38.05 -5.43
C HIS A 41 -3.80 -38.61 -6.49
N PRO A 42 -3.13 -39.74 -6.25
CA PRO A 42 -2.29 -40.37 -7.26
C PRO A 42 -3.10 -40.73 -8.52
N PRO A 43 -2.44 -40.87 -9.68
CA PRO A 43 -3.09 -41.35 -10.89
C PRO A 43 -3.82 -42.68 -10.66
N ILE A 44 -4.90 -42.92 -11.41
CA ILE A 44 -5.75 -44.12 -11.29
C ILE A 44 -4.97 -45.43 -11.51
N ASP A 45 -3.81 -45.33 -12.15
CA ASP A 45 -2.92 -46.46 -12.44
C ASP A 45 -2.21 -47.03 -11.18
N ALA A 46 -2.32 -46.36 -10.03
CA ALA A 46 -1.80 -46.85 -8.75
C ALA A 46 -2.90 -46.97 -7.69
N GLU A 47 -2.83 -47.99 -6.82
CA GLU A 47 -3.64 -48.01 -5.61
C GLU A 47 -3.22 -46.86 -4.70
N CYS A 48 -4.17 -45.99 -4.34
CA CYS A 48 -3.94 -44.91 -3.39
C CYS A 48 -4.05 -45.44 -1.96
N VAL A 49 -2.94 -45.43 -1.23
CA VAL A 49 -2.92 -45.69 0.22
C VAL A 49 -2.49 -44.42 0.94
N CYS A 50 -3.38 -43.90 1.77
CA CYS A 50 -3.12 -42.69 2.54
C CYS A 50 -2.05 -42.94 3.61
N VAL A 51 -1.02 -42.10 3.67
CA VAL A 51 0.01 -42.14 4.71
C VAL A 51 0.43 -40.74 5.15
N ASP A 52 0.61 -40.57 6.46
CA ASP A 52 1.29 -39.44 7.05
C ASP A 52 2.64 -39.87 7.61
N LEU A 53 3.72 -39.47 6.95
CA LEU A 53 5.10 -39.80 7.35
C LEU A 53 5.52 -39.17 8.69
N THR A 54 4.72 -38.26 9.25
CA THR A 54 4.97 -37.71 10.59
C THR A 54 4.47 -38.63 11.71
N SER A 55 3.69 -39.67 11.41
CA SER A 55 3.06 -40.57 12.37
C SER A 55 3.50 -42.02 12.18
N ASP A 56 4.09 -42.61 13.22
CA ASP A 56 4.48 -44.03 13.24
C ASP A 56 3.29 -44.96 13.02
N GLU A 57 2.14 -44.65 13.65
CA GLU A 57 0.90 -45.43 13.52
C GLU A 57 0.36 -45.38 12.08
N SER A 58 0.42 -44.21 11.44
CA SER A 58 -0.04 -44.04 10.06
C SER A 58 0.81 -44.85 9.08
N VAL A 59 2.15 -44.76 9.19
CA VAL A 59 3.08 -45.53 8.36
C VAL A 59 2.89 -47.03 8.55
N ALA A 60 2.79 -47.48 9.81
CA ALA A 60 2.56 -48.89 10.12
C ALA A 60 1.25 -49.41 9.54
N THR A 61 0.15 -48.66 9.71
CA THR A 61 -1.18 -49.03 9.20
C THR A 61 -1.20 -49.06 7.67
N ALA A 62 -0.60 -48.07 7.01
CA ALA A 62 -0.51 -47.99 5.56
C ALA A 62 0.24 -49.21 5.00
N LEU A 63 1.43 -49.52 5.53
CA LEU A 63 2.20 -50.67 5.05
C LEU A 63 1.55 -52.01 5.42
N GLN A 64 0.89 -52.14 6.59
CA GLN A 64 0.10 -53.35 6.89
C GLN A 64 -1.00 -53.58 5.85
N ARG A 65 -1.70 -52.53 5.43
CA ARG A 65 -2.69 -52.61 4.36
C ARG A 65 -2.07 -53.07 3.05
N VAL A 66 -0.94 -52.48 2.65
CA VAL A 66 -0.21 -52.89 1.43
C VAL A 66 0.21 -54.36 1.51
N ARG A 67 0.72 -54.80 2.66
CA ARG A 67 1.11 -56.20 2.89
C ARG A 67 -0.07 -57.16 2.77
N HIS A 68 -1.22 -56.78 3.31
CA HIS A 68 -2.43 -57.59 3.24
C HIS A 68 -2.98 -57.70 1.81
N ALA A 69 -2.91 -56.61 1.03
CA ALA A 69 -3.45 -56.56 -0.33
C ALA A 69 -2.53 -57.17 -1.39
N HIS A 70 -1.21 -56.93 -1.30
CA HIS A 70 -0.26 -57.28 -2.36
C HIS A 70 0.87 -58.23 -1.92
N GLY A 71 0.92 -58.62 -0.64
CA GLY A 71 1.94 -59.51 -0.09
C GLY A 71 3.19 -58.79 0.44
N ALA A 72 4.21 -59.57 0.82
CA ALA A 72 5.38 -59.07 1.55
C ALA A 72 6.60 -58.74 0.67
N ARG A 73 6.54 -58.95 -0.65
CA ARG A 73 7.68 -58.74 -1.56
C ARG A 73 7.49 -57.48 -2.39
N ILE A 74 8.45 -56.56 -2.31
CA ILE A 74 8.43 -55.26 -3.00
C ILE A 74 9.63 -55.20 -3.94
N ALA A 75 9.39 -54.99 -5.23
CA ALA A 75 10.45 -54.89 -6.23
C ALA A 75 11.23 -53.58 -6.10
N SER A 76 10.55 -52.47 -5.82
CA SER A 76 11.23 -51.22 -5.48
C SER A 76 10.33 -50.29 -4.67
N VAL A 77 10.94 -49.51 -3.78
CA VAL A 77 10.32 -48.35 -3.15
C VAL A 77 10.96 -47.08 -3.73
N ILE A 78 10.19 -46.21 -4.36
CA ILE A 78 10.63 -44.93 -4.90
C ILE A 78 10.16 -43.84 -3.94
N HIS A 79 11.07 -43.37 -3.09
CA HIS A 79 10.80 -42.40 -2.05
C HIS A 79 11.00 -40.96 -2.57
N LEU A 80 9.90 -40.32 -2.97
CA LEU A 80 9.87 -38.93 -3.47
C LEU A 80 9.27 -37.94 -2.46
N ALA A 81 8.70 -38.44 -1.36
CA ALA A 81 8.05 -37.62 -0.35
C ALA A 81 9.10 -36.85 0.46
N ALA A 82 9.08 -35.52 0.36
CA ALA A 82 9.95 -34.62 1.12
C ALA A 82 9.29 -33.26 1.27
N TYR A 83 9.68 -32.52 2.31
CA TYR A 83 9.31 -31.11 2.44
C TYR A 83 10.30 -30.23 1.66
N PHE A 84 9.78 -29.26 0.92
CA PHE A 84 10.56 -28.28 0.18
C PHE A 84 9.87 -26.92 0.25
N ASP A 85 10.62 -25.89 0.61
CA ASP A 85 10.22 -24.51 0.47
C ASP A 85 11.35 -23.64 -0.05
N LEU A 86 11.00 -22.41 -0.39
CA LEU A 86 11.92 -21.41 -0.93
C LEU A 86 12.21 -20.30 0.07
N THR A 87 11.75 -20.45 1.32
CA THR A 87 11.89 -19.40 2.34
C THR A 87 13.34 -19.25 2.79
N GLY A 88 14.13 -20.33 2.69
CA GLY A 88 15.50 -20.39 3.20
C GLY A 88 15.56 -20.38 4.73
N LYS A 89 14.42 -20.53 5.42
CA LYS A 89 14.33 -20.52 6.87
C LYS A 89 14.21 -21.95 7.42
N PRO A 90 14.68 -22.21 8.64
CA PRO A 90 14.42 -23.48 9.31
C PRO A 90 12.91 -23.71 9.46
N ASP A 91 12.47 -24.93 9.14
CA ASP A 91 11.09 -25.38 9.33
C ASP A 91 11.10 -26.79 9.94
N PRO A 92 10.32 -27.05 11.01
CA PRO A 92 10.30 -28.36 11.67
C PRO A 92 9.89 -29.51 10.73
N ARG A 93 9.20 -29.22 9.62
CA ARG A 93 8.81 -30.23 8.62
C ARG A 93 10.00 -30.82 7.87
N TYR A 94 11.12 -30.11 7.76
CA TYR A 94 12.36 -30.70 7.23
C TYR A 94 12.78 -31.92 8.06
N GLU A 95 12.80 -31.76 9.38
CA GLU A 95 13.11 -32.86 10.30
C GLU A 95 11.98 -33.90 10.33
N ALA A 96 10.74 -33.47 10.60
CA ALA A 96 9.63 -34.37 10.89
C ALA A 96 9.21 -35.24 9.70
N ILE A 97 9.24 -34.68 8.48
CA ILE A 97 8.80 -35.35 7.25
C ILE A 97 9.99 -35.93 6.48
N THR A 98 11.03 -35.13 6.25
CA THR A 98 12.10 -35.53 5.30
C THR A 98 13.17 -36.39 5.96
N VAL A 99 13.53 -36.15 7.22
CA VAL A 99 14.56 -36.95 7.91
C VAL A 99 13.89 -38.09 8.68
N GLN A 100 13.07 -37.75 9.67
CA GLN A 100 12.43 -38.74 10.53
C GLN A 100 11.35 -39.54 9.80
N GLY A 101 10.63 -38.92 8.86
CA GLY A 101 9.65 -39.65 8.05
C GLY A 101 10.28 -40.74 7.17
N THR A 102 11.47 -40.48 6.61
CA THR A 102 12.26 -41.51 5.92
C THR A 102 12.71 -42.61 6.88
N ALA A 103 13.16 -42.27 8.08
CA ALA A 103 13.54 -43.24 9.10
C ALA A 103 12.38 -44.19 9.47
N ARG A 104 11.19 -43.63 9.71
CA ARG A 104 9.96 -44.40 9.97
C ARG A 104 9.62 -45.34 8.83
N LEU A 105 9.72 -44.84 7.60
CA LEU A 105 9.46 -45.65 6.41
C LEU A 105 10.45 -46.80 6.27
N LEU A 106 11.76 -46.54 6.42
CA LEU A 106 12.80 -47.58 6.38
C LEU A 106 12.56 -48.66 7.45
N HIS A 107 12.28 -48.24 8.69
CA HIS A 107 11.98 -49.17 9.78
C HIS A 107 10.75 -50.03 9.48
N ALA A 108 9.66 -49.43 9.00
CA ALA A 108 8.44 -50.17 8.68
C ALA A 108 8.59 -51.11 7.47
N LEU A 109 9.49 -50.78 6.53
CA LEU A 109 9.83 -51.64 5.38
C LEU A 109 10.62 -52.89 5.76
N GLN A 110 11.24 -52.96 6.94
CA GLN A 110 11.92 -54.18 7.42
C GLN A 110 10.98 -55.39 7.54
N ALA A 111 9.67 -55.16 7.61
CA ALA A 111 8.67 -56.22 7.60
C ALA A 111 8.42 -56.85 6.21
N PHE A 112 9.11 -56.37 5.17
CA PHE A 112 9.00 -56.78 3.78
C PHE A 112 10.34 -57.26 3.22
N GLU A 113 10.27 -58.06 2.16
CA GLU A 113 11.42 -58.37 1.30
C GLU A 113 11.50 -57.29 0.21
N VAL A 114 12.30 -56.25 0.45
CA VAL A 114 12.48 -55.13 -0.49
C VAL A 114 13.73 -55.33 -1.33
N GLU A 115 13.57 -55.44 -2.65
CA GLU A 115 14.68 -55.65 -3.59
C GLU A 115 15.47 -54.36 -3.87
N GLN A 116 14.86 -53.18 -3.71
CA GLN A 116 15.50 -51.89 -3.95
C GLN A 116 14.77 -50.73 -3.23
N PHE A 117 15.52 -49.80 -2.68
CA PHE A 117 15.02 -48.52 -2.15
C PHE A 117 15.70 -47.36 -2.88
N VAL A 118 14.90 -46.58 -3.61
CA VAL A 118 15.35 -45.42 -4.39
C VAL A 118 14.95 -44.14 -3.67
N PHE A 119 15.92 -43.30 -3.31
CA PHE A 119 15.67 -41.99 -2.70
C PHE A 119 16.00 -40.86 -3.66
N LEU A 120 15.05 -39.94 -3.87
CA LEU A 120 15.29 -38.74 -4.66
C LEU A 120 15.82 -37.60 -3.77
N SER A 121 17.12 -37.37 -3.87
CA SER A 121 17.84 -36.25 -3.26
C SER A 121 17.88 -35.06 -4.24
N THR A 122 18.97 -34.29 -4.26
CA THR A 122 19.18 -33.12 -5.14
C THR A 122 20.67 -32.94 -5.42
N MET A 123 21.04 -32.40 -6.59
CA MET A 123 22.43 -32.00 -6.86
C MET A 123 22.94 -30.91 -5.90
N LEU A 124 22.04 -30.11 -5.32
CA LEU A 124 22.38 -28.97 -4.47
C LEU A 124 23.06 -29.37 -3.15
N VAL A 125 23.17 -30.67 -2.85
CA VAL A 125 23.97 -31.20 -1.73
C VAL A 125 25.47 -31.03 -1.94
N HIS A 126 25.94 -30.86 -3.18
CA HIS A 126 27.35 -30.67 -3.49
C HIS A 126 27.82 -29.23 -3.27
N ALA A 127 29.12 -29.06 -3.00
CA ALA A 127 29.79 -27.77 -3.03
C ALA A 127 29.85 -27.22 -4.47
N PRO A 128 29.56 -25.93 -4.68
CA PRO A 128 29.67 -25.33 -6.01
C PRO A 128 31.13 -25.31 -6.49
N THR A 129 31.32 -25.46 -7.81
CA THR A 129 32.63 -25.39 -8.46
C THR A 129 32.72 -24.20 -9.41
N GLN A 130 33.81 -24.10 -10.19
CA GLN A 130 33.96 -23.13 -11.25
C GLN A 130 33.71 -23.79 -12.62
N PRO A 131 33.32 -23.01 -13.65
CA PRO A 131 33.18 -23.52 -15.01
C PRO A 131 34.39 -24.34 -15.47
N GLY A 132 34.15 -25.51 -16.07
CA GLY A 132 35.17 -26.46 -16.50
C GLY A 132 35.60 -27.47 -15.42
N HIS A 133 35.01 -27.42 -14.23
CA HIS A 133 35.24 -28.38 -13.15
C HIS A 133 33.95 -29.12 -12.79
N PRO A 134 33.59 -30.19 -13.53
CA PRO A 134 32.36 -30.93 -13.30
C PRO A 134 32.36 -31.68 -11.98
N ILE A 135 31.19 -31.68 -11.32
CA ILE A 135 30.87 -32.38 -10.08
C ILE A 135 30.46 -33.81 -10.41
N ASN A 136 31.07 -34.77 -9.72
CA ASN A 136 30.69 -36.18 -9.72
C ASN A 136 30.16 -36.60 -8.33
N GLU A 137 29.69 -37.84 -8.20
CA GLU A 137 29.00 -38.27 -6.97
C GLU A 137 29.90 -38.32 -5.72
N ASP A 138 31.22 -38.37 -5.92
CA ASP A 138 32.24 -38.41 -4.86
C ASP A 138 32.78 -37.01 -4.52
N SER A 139 32.31 -35.98 -5.22
CA SER A 139 32.68 -34.60 -4.98
C SER A 139 32.17 -34.09 -3.61
N PRO A 140 32.86 -33.14 -2.97
CA PRO A 140 32.50 -32.67 -1.63
C PRO A 140 31.06 -32.19 -1.51
N LEU A 141 30.45 -32.47 -0.35
CA LEU A 141 29.14 -31.94 0.01
C LEU A 141 29.28 -30.52 0.59
N ASP A 142 28.29 -29.66 0.33
CA ASP A 142 28.28 -28.31 0.88
C ASP A 142 27.69 -28.31 2.29
N LEU A 143 28.52 -27.91 3.25
CA LEU A 143 28.18 -27.82 4.67
C LEU A 143 27.66 -26.43 5.07
N GLN A 144 27.53 -25.49 4.12
CA GLN A 144 26.94 -24.19 4.39
C GLN A 144 25.45 -24.32 4.79
N PRO A 145 24.99 -23.52 5.76
CA PRO A 145 23.67 -23.68 6.37
C PRO A 145 22.54 -23.24 5.41
N LEU A 146 21.98 -24.21 4.68
CA LEU A 146 20.72 -24.08 3.93
C LEU A 146 19.78 -25.23 4.36
N PRO A 147 18.68 -24.96 5.07
CA PRO A 147 17.85 -25.99 5.73
C PRO A 147 17.38 -27.12 4.81
N TYR A 148 17.00 -26.81 3.56
CA TYR A 148 16.61 -27.83 2.58
C TYR A 148 17.77 -28.78 2.23
N ARG A 149 18.93 -28.21 1.92
CA ARG A 149 20.14 -28.97 1.58
C ARG A 149 20.57 -29.86 2.75
N GLU A 150 20.63 -29.27 3.94
CA GLU A 150 20.98 -29.99 5.18
C GLU A 150 20.05 -31.17 5.42
N SER A 151 18.73 -30.97 5.24
CA SER A 151 17.75 -32.06 5.39
C SER A 151 18.02 -33.22 4.43
N LYS A 152 18.38 -32.93 3.16
CA LYS A 152 18.70 -33.97 2.17
C LYS A 152 20.01 -34.69 2.48
N ILE A 153 21.07 -33.98 2.88
CA ILE A 153 22.34 -34.58 3.31
C ILE A 153 22.11 -35.52 4.51
N ARG A 154 21.37 -35.05 5.51
CA ARG A 154 21.05 -35.85 6.71
C ARG A 154 20.20 -37.08 6.37
N THR A 155 19.21 -36.96 5.47
CA THR A 155 18.42 -38.11 5.02
C THR A 155 19.28 -39.11 4.23
N GLU A 156 20.18 -38.66 3.35
CA GLU A 156 21.10 -39.57 2.65
C GLU A 156 21.99 -40.35 3.62
N GLN A 157 22.54 -39.67 4.63
CA GLN A 157 23.33 -40.31 5.67
C GLN A 157 22.48 -41.32 6.46
N LEU A 158 21.29 -40.93 6.89
CA LEU A 158 20.36 -41.79 7.62
C LEU A 158 20.01 -43.07 6.84
N ILE A 159 19.76 -42.95 5.53
CA ILE A 159 19.48 -44.11 4.69
C ILE A 159 20.71 -45.04 4.64
N ARG A 160 21.92 -44.49 4.47
CA ARG A 160 23.15 -45.30 4.47
C ARG A 160 23.41 -46.01 5.79
N GLU A 161 22.95 -45.46 6.90
CA GLU A 161 23.12 -46.03 8.23
C GLU A 161 22.02 -47.06 8.57
N GLN A 162 20.78 -46.84 8.10
CA GLN A 162 19.59 -47.58 8.54
C GLN A 162 18.96 -48.48 7.47
N HIS A 163 19.59 -48.67 6.31
CA HIS A 163 19.03 -49.53 5.25
C HIS A 163 19.01 -51.03 5.60
N ASP A 164 19.73 -51.47 6.63
CA ASP A 164 19.71 -52.84 7.17
C ASP A 164 19.80 -53.96 6.11
N GLY A 165 20.74 -53.81 5.17
CA GLY A 165 21.00 -54.77 4.09
C GLY A 165 20.13 -54.60 2.84
N MET A 166 19.09 -53.74 2.87
CA MET A 166 18.29 -53.39 1.69
C MET A 166 19.15 -52.66 0.65
N PRO A 167 19.11 -53.03 -0.65
CA PRO A 167 19.82 -52.30 -1.69
C PRO A 167 19.29 -50.88 -1.85
N VAL A 168 20.18 -49.88 -1.87
CA VAL A 168 19.80 -48.45 -1.92
C VAL A 168 20.39 -47.76 -3.15
N VAL A 169 19.55 -46.95 -3.81
CA VAL A 169 19.97 -46.01 -4.86
C VAL A 169 19.60 -44.58 -4.45
N ILE A 170 20.59 -43.71 -4.29
CA ILE A 170 20.39 -42.28 -4.07
C ILE A 170 20.53 -41.55 -5.40
N VAL A 171 19.48 -40.85 -5.81
CA VAL A 171 19.45 -40.09 -7.07
C VAL A 171 19.52 -38.61 -6.75
N ARG A 172 20.54 -37.91 -7.28
CA ARG A 172 20.76 -36.46 -7.14
C ARG A 172 20.46 -35.78 -8.49
N PRO A 173 19.21 -35.42 -8.79
CA PRO A 173 18.88 -34.77 -10.04
C PRO A 173 19.27 -33.28 -10.03
N GLY A 174 19.49 -32.73 -11.23
CA GLY A 174 19.49 -31.30 -11.50
C GLY A 174 18.10 -30.66 -11.37
N GLY A 175 17.99 -29.39 -11.74
CA GLY A 175 16.71 -28.67 -11.69
C GLY A 175 15.68 -29.32 -12.63
N VAL A 176 14.67 -30.00 -12.07
CA VAL A 176 13.67 -30.72 -12.88
C VAL A 176 12.71 -29.73 -13.54
N TYR A 177 12.49 -29.86 -14.84
CA TYR A 177 11.52 -29.06 -15.61
C TYR A 177 10.78 -29.92 -16.64
N ASP A 178 9.74 -29.36 -17.25
CA ASP A 178 9.06 -29.94 -18.41
C ASP A 178 8.77 -28.87 -19.48
N ASP A 179 8.14 -29.29 -20.58
CA ASP A 179 7.69 -28.38 -21.63
C ASP A 179 6.67 -27.32 -21.16
N GLY A 180 6.11 -27.43 -19.96
CA GLY A 180 5.26 -26.42 -19.32
C GLY A 180 6.04 -25.37 -18.54
N GLY A 181 7.37 -25.54 -18.43
CA GLY A 181 8.25 -24.65 -17.66
C GLY A 181 8.17 -24.88 -16.15
N HIS A 182 7.59 -26.00 -15.69
CA HIS A 182 7.37 -26.27 -14.26
C HIS A 182 8.69 -26.48 -13.51
N SER A 183 9.29 -25.36 -13.11
CA SER A 183 10.43 -25.27 -12.21
C SER A 183 10.39 -23.88 -11.59
N ALA A 184 10.37 -23.81 -10.26
CA ALA A 184 10.14 -22.53 -9.57
C ALA A 184 11.19 -21.47 -9.96
N PHE A 185 12.44 -21.86 -10.14
CA PHE A 185 13.52 -20.96 -10.54
C PHE A 185 13.41 -20.55 -12.02
N LEU A 186 13.18 -21.50 -12.93
CA LEU A 186 13.04 -21.24 -14.36
C LEU A 186 11.81 -20.37 -14.64
N ALA A 187 10.65 -20.74 -14.10
CA ALA A 187 9.40 -20.04 -14.34
C ALA A 187 9.44 -18.58 -13.86
N GLN A 188 10.08 -18.33 -12.70
CA GLN A 188 10.27 -16.98 -12.17
C GLN A 188 11.21 -16.15 -13.03
N GLN A 189 12.28 -16.74 -13.56
CA GLN A 189 13.19 -16.03 -14.46
C GLN A 189 12.48 -15.64 -15.76
N ILE A 190 11.72 -16.58 -16.36
CA ILE A 190 10.89 -16.33 -17.54
C ILE A 190 9.87 -15.22 -17.26
N ALA A 191 9.14 -15.29 -16.14
CA ALA A 191 8.11 -14.32 -15.77
C ALA A 191 8.68 -12.90 -15.58
N ARG A 192 9.85 -12.76 -14.92
CA ARG A 192 10.49 -11.44 -14.73
C ARG A 192 10.87 -10.77 -16.05
N ILE A 193 11.37 -11.56 -17.00
CA ILE A 193 11.72 -11.06 -18.33
C ILE A 193 10.45 -10.76 -19.11
N TYR A 194 9.45 -11.65 -19.10
CA TYR A 194 8.17 -11.45 -19.77
C TYR A 194 7.45 -10.18 -19.31
N GLU A 195 7.42 -9.93 -18.00
CA GLU A 195 6.81 -8.75 -17.38
C GLU A 195 7.65 -7.46 -17.52
N ARG A 196 8.85 -7.54 -18.13
CA ARG A 196 9.80 -6.42 -18.25
C ARG A 196 10.12 -5.75 -16.90
N GLN A 197 10.24 -6.55 -15.84
CA GLN A 197 10.61 -6.04 -14.54
C GLN A 197 12.06 -5.52 -14.56
N LEU A 198 12.34 -4.45 -13.80
CA LEU A 198 13.70 -3.92 -13.68
C LEU A 198 14.69 -4.96 -13.13
N VAL A 199 14.22 -5.82 -12.21
CA VAL A 199 15.02 -6.94 -11.67
C VAL A 199 15.38 -7.99 -12.72
N GLY A 200 14.71 -8.02 -13.88
CA GLY A 200 15.07 -8.88 -15.01
C GLY A 200 16.30 -8.40 -15.77
N HIS A 201 16.77 -7.16 -15.55
CA HIS A 201 17.96 -6.59 -16.20
C HIS A 201 19.20 -6.58 -15.29
N VAL A 202 19.09 -7.06 -14.05
CA VAL A 202 20.18 -7.04 -13.08
C VAL A 202 20.38 -8.41 -12.46
N TYR A 203 21.63 -8.77 -12.22
CA TYR A 203 22.00 -10.04 -11.58
C TYR A 203 23.13 -9.83 -10.57
N PRO A 204 23.06 -10.39 -9.34
CA PRO A 204 24.03 -10.11 -8.30
C PRO A 204 25.31 -10.96 -8.33
N GLY A 205 25.44 -11.88 -9.29
CA GLY A 205 26.61 -12.76 -9.45
C GLY A 205 27.24 -12.72 -10.84
N ALA A 206 28.22 -13.58 -11.06
CA ALA A 206 28.85 -13.83 -12.36
C ALA A 206 27.82 -14.30 -13.40
N LEU A 207 28.00 -13.92 -14.68
CA LEU A 207 27.00 -14.23 -15.73
C LEU A 207 27.25 -15.60 -16.38
N GLU A 208 28.48 -16.09 -16.26
CA GLU A 208 28.97 -17.38 -16.72
C GLU A 208 28.59 -18.53 -15.78
N THR A 209 28.14 -18.25 -14.56
CA THR A 209 27.72 -19.26 -13.57
C THR A 209 26.28 -19.69 -13.79
N GLY A 210 25.96 -20.91 -13.38
CA GLY A 210 24.70 -21.57 -13.75
C GLY A 210 24.56 -22.96 -13.16
N GLN A 211 23.34 -23.47 -13.25
CA GLN A 211 22.92 -24.76 -12.71
C GLN A 211 22.33 -25.61 -13.85
N PRO A 212 22.67 -26.91 -13.94
CA PRO A 212 22.11 -27.77 -14.96
C PRO A 212 20.70 -28.18 -14.60
N PHE A 213 19.89 -28.36 -15.64
CA PHE A 213 18.51 -28.78 -15.55
C PHE A 213 18.40 -30.25 -15.94
N LEU A 214 17.24 -30.84 -15.69
CA LEU A 214 16.91 -32.18 -16.15
C LEU A 214 15.44 -32.23 -16.56
N HIS A 215 15.17 -32.64 -17.79
CA HIS A 215 13.79 -32.81 -18.22
C HIS A 215 13.09 -33.95 -17.45
N LEU A 216 11.82 -33.75 -17.07
CA LEU A 216 11.03 -34.71 -16.28
C LEU A 216 10.95 -36.08 -16.96
N ALA A 217 10.79 -36.12 -18.29
CA ALA A 217 10.75 -37.38 -19.02
C ALA A 217 12.07 -38.15 -18.91
N ASP A 218 13.20 -37.44 -18.92
CA ASP A 218 14.52 -38.06 -18.81
C ASP A 218 14.78 -38.57 -17.39
N LEU A 219 14.33 -37.84 -16.36
CA LEU A 219 14.35 -38.32 -14.98
C LEU A 219 13.51 -39.58 -14.80
N VAL A 220 12.29 -39.60 -15.34
CA VAL A 220 11.40 -40.76 -15.25
C VAL A 220 11.98 -41.96 -15.99
N ALA A 221 12.59 -41.75 -17.18
CA ALA A 221 13.29 -42.80 -17.91
C ALA A 221 14.48 -43.36 -17.11
N ALA A 222 15.25 -42.50 -16.44
CA ALA A 222 16.34 -42.94 -15.58
C ALA A 222 15.84 -43.76 -14.38
N LEU A 223 14.79 -43.30 -13.71
CA LEU A 223 14.16 -44.04 -12.60
C LEU A 223 13.63 -45.40 -13.07
N LEU A 224 13.03 -45.46 -14.26
CA LEU A 224 12.54 -46.71 -14.84
C LEU A 224 13.70 -47.69 -15.10
N ALA A 225 14.80 -47.19 -15.66
CA ALA A 225 16.02 -47.98 -15.87
C ALA A 225 16.61 -48.48 -14.54
N ILE A 226 16.62 -47.66 -13.49
CA ILE A 226 17.09 -48.03 -12.15
C ILE A 226 16.29 -49.22 -11.59
N VAL A 227 14.96 -49.20 -11.75
CA VAL A 227 14.09 -50.25 -11.20
C VAL A 227 14.08 -51.52 -12.06
N LEU A 228 14.13 -51.37 -13.39
CA LEU A 228 14.23 -52.52 -14.31
C LEU A 228 15.56 -53.26 -14.13
N ARG A 229 16.66 -52.54 -13.93
CA ARG A 229 18.01 -53.10 -13.78
C ARG A 229 18.42 -53.33 -12.33
N ARG A 230 17.49 -53.25 -11.37
CA ARG A 230 17.79 -53.32 -9.93
C ARG A 230 18.65 -54.52 -9.48
N ALA A 231 18.54 -55.66 -10.16
CA ALA A 231 19.33 -56.86 -9.87
C ALA A 231 20.80 -56.76 -10.34
N GLU A 232 21.11 -55.84 -11.26
CA GLU A 232 22.45 -55.59 -11.82
C GLU A 232 23.19 -54.46 -11.09
N LEU A 233 22.48 -53.67 -10.27
CA LEU A 233 23.04 -52.50 -9.60
C LEU A 233 23.78 -52.89 -8.31
N PRO A 234 24.82 -52.13 -7.90
CA PRO A 234 25.47 -52.30 -6.61
C PRO A 234 24.48 -52.13 -5.45
N GLY A 235 24.73 -52.82 -4.33
CA GLY A 235 23.88 -52.73 -3.13
C GLY A 235 23.78 -51.33 -2.53
N GLN A 236 24.75 -50.46 -2.78
CA GLN A 236 24.62 -49.01 -2.54
C GLN A 236 25.13 -48.26 -3.77
N LEU A 237 24.28 -47.43 -4.36
CA LEU A 237 24.61 -46.63 -5.53
C LEU A 237 24.16 -45.19 -5.33
N THR A 238 24.97 -44.24 -5.79
CA THR A 238 24.59 -42.83 -5.88
C THR A 238 24.77 -42.41 -7.32
N LEU A 239 23.81 -41.66 -7.87
CA LEU A 239 23.79 -41.22 -9.26
C LEU A 239 23.45 -39.74 -9.35
N LEU A 240 24.27 -38.98 -10.06
CA LEU A 240 23.92 -37.63 -10.53
C LEU A 240 23.22 -37.73 -11.88
N LEU A 241 22.05 -37.09 -11.98
CA LEU A 241 21.27 -37.03 -13.21
C LEU A 241 21.05 -35.58 -13.60
N ALA A 242 21.62 -35.17 -14.72
CA ALA A 242 21.46 -33.81 -15.23
C ALA A 242 21.74 -33.77 -16.73
N GLU A 243 21.35 -32.68 -17.36
CA GLU A 243 21.83 -32.33 -18.69
C GLU A 243 23.34 -32.01 -18.66
N PRO A 244 24.06 -32.31 -19.76
CA PRO A 244 25.50 -32.10 -19.82
C PRO A 244 25.90 -30.62 -19.86
N GLU A 245 25.00 -29.71 -20.23
CA GLU A 245 25.26 -28.28 -20.34
C GLU A 245 24.66 -27.52 -19.14
N ALA A 246 25.51 -26.85 -18.36
CA ALA A 246 25.07 -25.86 -17.37
C ALA A 246 25.05 -24.47 -18.03
N ILE A 247 23.88 -24.05 -18.53
CA ILE A 247 23.72 -22.74 -19.20
C ILE A 247 24.00 -21.61 -18.20
N GLY A 248 24.92 -20.71 -18.55
CA GLY A 248 25.21 -19.51 -17.77
C GLY A 248 23.99 -18.58 -17.66
N THR A 249 23.85 -17.90 -16.54
CA THR A 249 22.71 -17.01 -16.28
C THR A 249 22.57 -15.90 -17.32
N GLY A 250 23.70 -15.33 -17.79
CA GLY A 250 23.70 -14.31 -18.85
C GLY A 250 23.14 -14.84 -20.17
N ASP A 251 23.64 -15.98 -20.63
CA ASP A 251 23.20 -16.64 -21.85
C ASP A 251 21.72 -17.04 -21.80
N MET A 252 21.27 -17.53 -20.64
CA MET A 252 19.88 -17.89 -20.40
C MET A 252 18.96 -16.66 -20.52
N GLN A 253 19.29 -15.56 -19.85
CA GLN A 253 18.48 -14.33 -19.91
C GLN A 253 18.48 -13.70 -21.30
N GLN A 254 19.62 -13.69 -21.99
CA GLN A 254 19.72 -13.21 -23.36
C GLN A 254 18.84 -14.03 -24.31
N THR A 255 18.90 -15.37 -24.19
CA THR A 255 18.08 -16.28 -24.99
C THR A 255 16.59 -16.05 -24.73
N LEU A 256 16.19 -15.94 -23.46
CA LEU A 256 14.80 -15.67 -23.08
C LEU A 256 14.31 -14.33 -23.59
N GLY A 257 15.10 -13.26 -23.51
CA GLY A 257 14.69 -11.95 -24.00
C GLY A 257 14.53 -11.90 -25.53
N ARG A 258 15.38 -12.61 -26.29
CA ARG A 258 15.18 -12.80 -27.73
C ARG A 258 13.90 -13.57 -28.03
N LEU A 259 13.63 -14.66 -27.31
CA LEU A 259 12.43 -15.49 -27.53
C LEU A 259 11.14 -14.76 -27.10
N LEU A 260 11.17 -14.00 -26.01
CA LEU A 260 9.99 -13.32 -25.45
C LEU A 260 9.69 -12.02 -26.19
N HIS A 261 10.69 -11.15 -26.37
CA HIS A 261 10.51 -9.78 -26.86
C HIS A 261 11.13 -9.51 -28.23
N GLY A 262 11.95 -10.41 -28.78
CA GLY A 262 12.67 -10.16 -30.04
C GLY A 262 13.81 -9.15 -29.93
N GLU A 263 14.29 -8.89 -28.70
CA GLU A 263 15.31 -7.90 -28.39
C GLU A 263 16.54 -8.57 -27.76
N ASP A 264 17.73 -8.01 -27.95
CA ASP A 264 18.92 -8.42 -27.20
C ASP A 264 18.81 -7.94 -25.75
N TRP A 265 18.53 -8.88 -24.86
CA TRP A 265 18.33 -8.59 -23.45
C TRP A 265 19.66 -8.42 -22.73
N VAL A 266 19.92 -7.21 -22.25
CA VAL A 266 21.16 -6.87 -21.55
C VAL A 266 20.96 -7.05 -20.05
N THR A 267 21.73 -7.99 -19.48
CA THR A 267 21.81 -8.23 -18.04
C THR A 267 23.07 -7.57 -17.47
N ARG A 268 22.91 -6.74 -16.44
CA ARG A 268 24.01 -6.05 -15.77
C ARG A 268 24.31 -6.68 -14.42
N GLN A 269 25.58 -6.94 -14.16
CA GLN A 269 26.02 -7.37 -12.83
C GLN A 269 25.87 -6.22 -11.84
N ILE A 270 25.34 -6.49 -10.66
CA ILE A 270 25.25 -5.54 -9.55
C ILE A 270 25.93 -6.11 -8.30
N PRO A 271 26.54 -5.28 -7.44
CA PRO A 271 27.13 -5.79 -6.20
C PRO A 271 26.06 -6.42 -5.29
N LYS A 272 26.37 -7.58 -4.68
CA LYS A 272 25.48 -8.28 -3.73
C LYS A 272 24.87 -7.37 -2.64
N PRO A 273 25.60 -6.43 -2.01
CA PRO A 273 25.01 -5.52 -1.02
C PRO A 273 23.90 -4.62 -1.59
N VAL A 274 24.05 -4.15 -2.83
CA VAL A 274 23.04 -3.33 -3.52
C VAL A 274 21.80 -4.17 -3.82
N ALA A 275 22.00 -5.43 -4.24
CA ALA A 275 20.92 -6.37 -4.46
C ALA A 275 20.14 -6.68 -3.16
N LYS A 276 20.85 -6.89 -2.03
CA LYS A 276 20.23 -7.10 -0.72
C LYS A 276 19.42 -5.89 -0.26
N ALA A 277 19.95 -4.69 -0.40
CA ALA A 277 19.22 -3.47 -0.05
C ALA A 277 17.96 -3.27 -0.91
N GLY A 278 18.03 -3.57 -2.21
CA GLY A 278 16.89 -3.53 -3.11
C GLY A 278 15.82 -4.58 -2.77
N ALA A 279 16.24 -5.81 -2.47
CA ALA A 279 15.35 -6.89 -2.04
C ALA A 279 14.65 -6.58 -0.71
N TRP A 280 15.38 -6.01 0.27
CA TRP A 280 14.82 -5.53 1.54
C TRP A 280 13.77 -4.44 1.33
N LEU A 281 14.08 -3.42 0.53
CA LEU A 281 13.13 -2.33 0.24
C LEU A 281 11.85 -2.85 -0.42
N GLN A 282 11.97 -3.77 -1.37
CA GLN A 282 10.81 -4.35 -2.05
C GLN A 282 9.98 -5.26 -1.14
N ASN A 283 10.63 -6.14 -0.38
CA ASN A 283 9.94 -7.13 0.46
C ASN A 283 9.35 -6.53 1.74
N ASP A 284 10.10 -5.68 2.44
CA ASP A 284 9.76 -5.24 3.81
C ASP A 284 9.13 -3.85 3.86
N VAL A 285 9.43 -2.97 2.90
CA VAL A 285 8.90 -1.58 2.87
C VAL A 285 7.75 -1.43 1.88
N LEU A 286 7.86 -2.02 0.69
CA LEU A 286 6.84 -1.93 -0.36
C LEU A 286 5.85 -3.10 -0.36
N ASP A 287 6.09 -4.13 0.47
CA ASP A 287 5.31 -5.37 0.59
C ASP A 287 4.99 -6.01 -0.79
N GLU A 288 5.94 -5.87 -1.71
CA GLU A 288 6.00 -6.63 -2.94
C GLU A 288 6.73 -7.93 -2.58
N HIS A 289 5.99 -9.01 -2.34
CA HIS A 289 6.59 -10.33 -2.13
C HIS A 289 7.41 -10.76 -3.36
N THR A 290 8.67 -10.35 -3.44
CA THR A 290 9.57 -10.75 -4.51
C THR A 290 10.12 -12.14 -4.23
N PHE A 291 10.28 -12.93 -5.30
CA PHE A 291 10.83 -14.28 -5.21
C PHE A 291 12.32 -14.29 -4.81
N VAL A 292 13.05 -13.19 -5.00
CA VAL A 292 14.47 -13.09 -4.61
C VAL A 292 14.59 -13.08 -3.09
N ARG A 293 15.32 -14.07 -2.56
CA ARG A 293 15.66 -14.18 -1.12
C ARG A 293 17.14 -13.92 -0.91
N ASP A 294 17.51 -13.57 0.32
CA ASP A 294 18.91 -13.28 0.69
C ASP A 294 19.87 -14.42 0.34
N TRP A 295 19.48 -15.66 0.65
CA TRP A 295 20.28 -16.85 0.34
C TRP A 295 20.50 -17.03 -1.17
N MET A 296 19.53 -16.63 -2.01
CA MET A 296 19.68 -16.71 -3.48
C MET A 296 20.66 -15.66 -4.01
N ILE A 297 20.79 -14.52 -3.33
CA ILE A 297 21.78 -13.48 -3.67
C ILE A 297 23.18 -13.95 -3.27
N ASP A 298 23.29 -14.60 -2.11
CA ASP A 298 24.56 -15.14 -1.62
C ASP A 298 25.09 -16.26 -2.53
N SER A 299 24.21 -17.16 -2.98
CA SER A 299 24.50 -18.26 -3.92
C SER A 299 24.52 -17.88 -5.40
N ALA A 300 24.47 -16.59 -5.77
CA ALA A 300 24.40 -16.18 -7.17
C ALA A 300 25.66 -16.48 -8.00
N ASP A 301 26.80 -16.71 -7.34
CA ASP A 301 28.06 -17.10 -8.00
C ASP A 301 28.25 -18.62 -8.07
N ASP A 302 27.29 -19.40 -7.55
CA ASP A 302 27.42 -20.85 -7.46
C ASP A 302 27.24 -21.50 -8.85
N HIS A 303 28.19 -22.33 -9.26
CA HIS A 303 28.15 -23.07 -10.51
C HIS A 303 28.23 -24.59 -10.27
N TYR A 304 27.43 -25.35 -11.02
CA TYR A 304 27.16 -26.76 -10.76
C TYR A 304 27.25 -27.62 -12.02
N GLU A 305 28.33 -27.53 -12.80
CA GLU A 305 28.55 -28.45 -13.91
C GLU A 305 28.57 -29.92 -13.40
N ILE A 306 27.91 -30.86 -14.08
CA ILE A 306 27.74 -32.25 -13.59
C ILE A 306 28.34 -33.27 -14.56
N ASP A 307 29.08 -34.25 -14.01
CA ASP A 307 29.48 -35.45 -14.73
C ASP A 307 28.47 -36.59 -14.52
N THR A 308 27.83 -37.01 -15.61
CA THR A 308 26.86 -38.13 -15.65
C THR A 308 27.47 -39.47 -16.08
N ALA A 309 28.80 -39.63 -16.06
CA ALA A 309 29.46 -40.85 -16.51
C ALA A 309 29.00 -42.11 -15.75
N ARG A 310 28.72 -41.99 -14.44
CA ARG A 310 28.25 -43.12 -13.61
C ARG A 310 26.85 -43.58 -14.01
N ALA A 311 25.94 -42.65 -14.29
CA ALA A 311 24.60 -42.96 -14.79
C ALA A 311 24.66 -43.64 -16.17
N ARG A 312 25.53 -43.17 -17.06
CA ARG A 312 25.79 -43.83 -18.36
C ARG A 312 26.31 -45.26 -18.19
N HIS A 313 27.26 -45.47 -17.28
CA HIS A 313 27.85 -46.79 -17.05
C HIS A 313 26.85 -47.81 -16.52
N TRP A 314 26.08 -47.45 -15.49
CA TRP A 314 25.18 -48.39 -14.80
C TRP A 314 23.81 -48.52 -15.44
N LEU A 315 23.29 -47.47 -16.08
CA LEU A 315 21.92 -47.44 -16.61
C LEU A 315 21.85 -47.47 -18.14
N ASP A 316 22.96 -47.25 -18.85
CA ASP A 316 22.96 -46.92 -20.29
C ASP A 316 22.04 -45.73 -20.63
N TRP A 317 21.96 -44.78 -19.69
CA TRP A 317 21.07 -43.62 -19.78
C TRP A 317 21.83 -42.37 -20.21
N ARG A 318 21.22 -41.58 -21.09
CA ARG A 318 21.62 -40.22 -21.45
C ARG A 318 20.37 -39.33 -21.52
N PRO A 319 20.46 -38.05 -21.15
CA PRO A 319 19.33 -37.13 -21.30
C PRO A 319 18.99 -37.00 -22.79
N GLY A 320 17.71 -37.16 -23.13
CA GLY A 320 17.19 -37.00 -24.48
C GLY A 320 16.79 -35.57 -24.80
N HIS A 321 16.68 -34.72 -23.78
CA HIS A 321 16.28 -33.33 -23.89
C HIS A 321 17.40 -32.39 -23.43
N ALA A 322 17.32 -31.15 -23.92
CA ALA A 322 18.16 -30.04 -23.46
C ALA A 322 17.28 -28.80 -23.21
N LEU A 323 17.53 -28.08 -22.12
CA LEU A 323 16.76 -26.89 -21.76
C LEU A 323 16.80 -25.85 -22.87
N ARG A 324 17.98 -25.65 -23.48
CA ARG A 324 18.17 -24.69 -24.59
C ARG A 324 17.19 -24.95 -25.75
N ASP A 325 16.92 -26.21 -26.04
CA ASP A 325 16.00 -26.64 -27.12
C ASP A 325 14.54 -26.62 -26.67
N ALA A 326 14.26 -26.77 -25.38
CA ALA A 326 12.92 -26.69 -24.80
C ALA A 326 12.41 -25.26 -24.59
N LEU A 327 13.31 -24.28 -24.39
CA LEU A 327 12.98 -22.87 -24.14
C LEU A 327 12.00 -22.27 -25.17
N PRO A 328 12.16 -22.46 -26.50
CA PRO A 328 11.20 -21.98 -27.49
C PRO A 328 9.79 -22.53 -27.29
N SER A 329 9.66 -23.82 -26.96
CA SER A 329 8.36 -24.47 -26.70
C SER A 329 7.69 -23.93 -25.44
N ILE A 330 8.46 -23.78 -24.36
CA ILE A 330 7.98 -23.20 -23.09
C ILE A 330 7.50 -21.77 -23.31
N VAL A 331 8.29 -20.94 -24.02
CA VAL A 331 7.92 -19.56 -24.35
C VAL A 331 6.69 -19.51 -25.24
N ALA A 332 6.56 -20.40 -26.22
CA ALA A 332 5.38 -20.48 -27.08
C ALA A 332 4.11 -20.79 -26.26
N LYS A 333 4.17 -21.71 -25.29
CA LYS A 333 3.04 -22.00 -24.41
C LYS A 333 2.69 -20.82 -23.50
N LEU A 334 3.68 -20.14 -22.94
CA LEU A 334 3.46 -18.90 -22.17
C LEU A 334 2.76 -17.83 -23.04
N LYS A 335 3.21 -17.63 -24.28
CA LYS A 335 2.61 -16.66 -25.20
C LYS A 335 1.20 -17.05 -25.63
N ALA A 336 0.91 -18.35 -25.74
CA ALA A 336 -0.40 -18.86 -26.14
C ALA A 336 -1.45 -18.72 -25.02
N ASP A 337 -1.09 -19.01 -23.77
CA ASP A 337 -1.98 -18.84 -22.60
C ASP A 337 -1.19 -18.31 -21.37
N PRO A 338 -0.99 -17.00 -21.27
CA PRO A 338 -0.23 -16.42 -20.17
C PRO A 338 -0.85 -16.71 -18.80
N VAL A 339 -2.17 -16.65 -18.67
CA VAL A 339 -2.85 -16.87 -17.39
C VAL A 339 -2.79 -18.33 -16.98
N GLY A 340 -3.05 -19.27 -17.90
CA GLY A 340 -2.94 -20.69 -17.64
C GLY A 340 -1.51 -21.09 -17.28
N TRP A 341 -0.52 -20.56 -18.00
CA TRP A 341 0.89 -20.81 -17.71
C TRP A 341 1.32 -20.26 -16.35
N TYR A 342 0.91 -19.04 -15.99
CA TYR A 342 1.19 -18.47 -14.66
C TYR A 342 0.54 -19.30 -13.56
N ARG A 343 -0.72 -19.72 -13.74
CA ARG A 343 -1.44 -20.54 -12.78
C ARG A 343 -0.78 -21.91 -12.60
N SER A 344 -0.39 -22.57 -13.70
CA SER A 344 0.26 -23.89 -13.65
C SER A 344 1.63 -23.82 -12.96
N ASN A 345 2.36 -22.72 -13.16
CA ASN A 345 3.65 -22.46 -12.53
C ASN A 345 3.55 -21.85 -11.12
N LYS A 346 2.34 -21.77 -10.53
CA LYS A 346 2.10 -21.20 -9.19
C LYS A 346 2.57 -19.75 -9.05
N LEU A 347 2.52 -18.99 -10.15
CA LEU A 347 2.81 -17.56 -10.21
C LEU A 347 1.52 -16.75 -10.07
N ASP A 348 1.65 -15.45 -9.77
CA ASP A 348 0.50 -14.56 -9.66
C ASP A 348 -0.12 -14.28 -11.04
N ALA A 349 -1.10 -15.10 -11.39
CA ALA A 349 -1.84 -14.99 -12.64
C ALA A 349 -2.56 -13.64 -12.79
N ALA A 350 -2.81 -12.89 -11.71
CA ALA A 350 -3.43 -11.57 -11.78
C ALA A 350 -2.54 -10.54 -12.50
N ARG A 351 -1.21 -10.73 -12.47
CA ARG A 351 -0.25 -9.85 -13.17
C ARG A 351 -0.42 -9.89 -14.69
N VAL A 352 -0.78 -11.06 -15.21
CA VAL A 352 -1.04 -11.30 -16.63
C VAL A 352 -2.52 -11.42 -16.96
N ALA A 353 -3.41 -11.40 -15.96
CA ALA A 353 -4.87 -11.46 -16.14
C ALA A 353 -5.44 -10.26 -16.90
N THR A 354 -4.76 -9.10 -16.86
CA THR A 354 -5.08 -7.94 -17.69
C THR A 354 -4.89 -8.21 -19.19
N LEU A 355 -4.03 -9.18 -19.56
CA LEU A 355 -3.80 -9.61 -20.94
C LEU A 355 -4.79 -10.70 -21.40
N ALA A 356 -5.61 -11.25 -20.49
CA ALA A 356 -6.49 -12.40 -20.76
C ALA A 356 -7.95 -12.15 -20.31
N VAL A 357 -8.46 -10.93 -20.45
CA VAL A 357 -9.86 -10.65 -20.11
C VAL A 357 -10.79 -11.17 -21.20
N LYS A 358 -11.59 -12.19 -20.85
CA LYS A 358 -13.00 -12.30 -21.23
C LYS A 358 -13.88 -12.42 -19.96
N PRO A 359 -15.12 -11.90 -19.94
CA PRO A 359 -15.89 -11.59 -18.73
C PRO A 359 -16.77 -12.75 -18.23
N ALA A 360 -17.40 -12.52 -17.07
CA ALA A 360 -18.35 -13.36 -16.32
C ALA A 360 -19.67 -13.68 -17.10
N PRO A 361 -20.61 -14.51 -16.58
CA PRO A 361 -21.60 -15.28 -17.36
C PRO A 361 -22.65 -14.41 -18.10
N PRO A 362 -23.30 -14.94 -19.16
CA PRO A 362 -23.74 -14.14 -20.31
C PRO A 362 -25.02 -13.33 -20.05
N ALA A 363 -24.88 -12.01 -20.15
CA ALA A 363 -25.82 -11.20 -20.94
C ALA A 363 -25.67 -11.58 -22.44
N PRO A 364 -26.69 -11.39 -23.29
CA PRO A 364 -26.66 -11.82 -24.70
C PRO A 364 -25.37 -11.39 -25.41
N PRO A 365 -24.85 -12.21 -26.36
CA PRO A 365 -23.53 -12.03 -26.93
C PRO A 365 -23.41 -10.64 -27.59
N PRO A 366 -22.39 -9.85 -27.22
CA PRO A 366 -22.12 -8.57 -27.85
C PRO A 366 -21.71 -8.78 -29.31
N THR A 367 -22.22 -7.90 -30.16
CA THR A 367 -22.07 -7.94 -31.62
C THR A 367 -20.63 -7.63 -32.06
N ASN A 368 -20.27 -7.93 -33.31
CA ASN A 368 -18.97 -7.51 -33.87
C ASN A 368 -18.75 -5.98 -33.79
N ASP A 369 -19.83 -5.21 -33.76
CA ASP A 369 -19.79 -3.76 -33.52
C ASP A 369 -19.31 -3.43 -32.10
N ASP A 370 -19.67 -4.20 -31.08
CA ASP A 370 -19.29 -3.93 -29.68
C ASP A 370 -17.79 -4.16 -29.40
N MET A 371 -17.17 -5.16 -30.04
CA MET A 371 -15.72 -5.39 -29.95
C MET A 371 -14.92 -4.35 -30.73
N ALA A 372 -15.41 -3.92 -31.89
CA ALA A 372 -14.85 -2.80 -32.64
C ALA A 372 -14.99 -1.49 -31.85
N GLN A 373 -16.12 -1.28 -31.19
CA GLN A 373 -16.39 -0.14 -30.30
C GLN A 373 -15.48 -0.15 -29.06
N HIS A 374 -15.21 -1.29 -28.43
CA HIS A 374 -14.31 -1.34 -27.26
C HIS A 374 -12.84 -1.10 -27.64
N ALA A 375 -12.37 -1.67 -28.75
CA ALA A 375 -11.03 -1.37 -29.28
C ALA A 375 -10.93 0.07 -29.80
N ALA A 376 -11.99 0.63 -30.39
CA ALA A 376 -12.08 2.04 -30.74
C ALA A 376 -12.13 2.93 -29.50
N MET A 377 -12.82 2.52 -28.42
CA MET A 377 -12.89 3.24 -27.15
C MET A 377 -11.53 3.24 -26.45
N MET A 378 -10.78 2.13 -26.45
CA MET A 378 -9.43 2.08 -25.89
C MET A 378 -8.43 2.90 -26.73
N ARG A 379 -8.51 2.84 -28.06
CA ARG A 379 -7.69 3.71 -28.94
C ARG A 379 -8.04 5.18 -28.73
N LYS A 380 -9.34 5.52 -28.76
CA LYS A 380 -9.84 6.85 -28.47
C LYS A 380 -9.42 7.31 -27.07
N HIS A 381 -9.40 6.45 -26.06
CA HIS A 381 -8.96 6.81 -24.72
C HIS A 381 -7.45 7.06 -24.62
N VAL A 382 -6.61 6.26 -25.31
CA VAL A 382 -5.15 6.52 -25.39
C VAL A 382 -4.87 7.80 -26.17
N GLU A 383 -5.65 8.06 -27.22
CA GLU A 383 -5.62 9.32 -27.97
C GLU A 383 -6.12 10.49 -27.13
N ASP A 384 -7.21 10.35 -26.39
CA ASP A 384 -7.78 11.35 -25.48
C ASP A 384 -6.82 11.63 -24.31
N MET A 385 -6.14 10.61 -23.75
CA MET A 385 -5.12 10.81 -22.72
C MET A 385 -3.88 11.52 -23.25
N ARG A 386 -3.44 11.21 -24.49
CA ARG A 386 -2.37 11.96 -25.15
C ARG A 386 -2.80 13.39 -25.46
N ALA A 387 -4.02 13.58 -25.98
CA ALA A 387 -4.59 14.89 -26.28
C ALA A 387 -4.71 15.73 -24.99
N MET A 388 -5.27 15.17 -23.91
CA MET A 388 -5.33 15.83 -22.60
C MET A 388 -3.94 16.18 -22.07
N HIS A 389 -2.94 15.31 -22.24
CA HIS A 389 -1.57 15.65 -21.85
C HIS A 389 -1.04 16.84 -22.64
N PHE A 390 -1.20 16.85 -23.97
CA PHE A 390 -0.79 17.96 -24.83
C PHE A 390 -1.56 19.26 -24.51
N ASP A 391 -2.87 19.15 -24.29
CA ASP A 391 -3.76 20.27 -23.94
C ASP A 391 -3.46 20.87 -22.57
N MET A 392 -2.77 20.12 -21.68
CA MET A 392 -2.39 20.59 -20.35
C MET A 392 -0.92 21.03 -20.25
N LEU A 393 -0.13 20.95 -21.33
CA LEU A 393 1.28 21.37 -21.31
C LEU A 393 1.45 22.86 -20.97
N TRP A 394 0.49 23.73 -21.35
CA TRP A 394 0.54 25.17 -21.05
C TRP A 394 0.67 25.43 -19.55
N VAL A 395 0.11 24.56 -18.72
CA VAL A 395 0.13 24.68 -17.26
C VAL A 395 1.57 24.67 -16.73
N HIS A 396 2.41 23.79 -17.28
CA HIS A 396 3.82 23.71 -16.91
C HIS A 396 4.61 24.93 -17.39
N TYR A 397 4.26 25.50 -18.55
CA TYR A 397 4.84 26.77 -19.01
C TYR A 397 4.47 27.95 -18.11
N VAL A 398 3.22 28.03 -17.65
CA VAL A 398 2.79 29.04 -16.69
C VAL A 398 3.54 28.89 -15.36
N ALA A 399 3.72 27.66 -14.87
CA ALA A 399 4.55 27.41 -13.68
C ALA A 399 5.99 27.90 -13.88
N MET A 400 6.61 27.65 -15.03
CA MET A 400 7.95 28.18 -15.34
C MET A 400 7.99 29.71 -15.39
N MET A 401 6.96 30.36 -15.94
CA MET A 401 6.85 31.83 -15.92
C MET A 401 6.72 32.39 -14.50
N LEU A 402 5.94 31.72 -13.64
CA LEU A 402 5.84 32.07 -12.22
C LEU A 402 7.18 31.89 -11.51
N GLY A 403 7.91 30.81 -11.81
CA GLY A 403 9.26 30.59 -11.28
C GLY A 403 10.26 31.67 -11.73
N ALA A 404 10.20 32.09 -13.00
CA ALA A 404 11.03 33.17 -13.51
C ALA A 404 10.69 34.52 -12.85
N TRP A 405 9.40 34.83 -12.65
CA TRP A 405 8.96 36.01 -11.91
C TRP A 405 9.47 35.96 -10.47
N LEU A 406 9.31 34.83 -9.78
CA LEU A 406 9.74 34.64 -8.39
C LEU A 406 11.27 34.77 -8.24
N ALA A 407 12.03 34.33 -9.24
CA ALA A 407 13.49 34.51 -9.22
C ALA A 407 13.91 35.99 -9.41
N PHE A 408 13.04 36.81 -10.00
CA PHE A 408 13.31 38.22 -10.25
C PHE A 408 12.67 39.17 -9.22
N SER A 409 11.58 38.75 -8.56
CA SER A 409 10.80 39.60 -7.65
C SER A 409 11.60 40.17 -6.47
N PRO A 410 12.62 39.51 -5.89
CA PRO A 410 13.43 40.09 -4.82
C PRO A 410 14.20 41.35 -5.24
N PHE A 411 14.60 41.44 -6.50
CA PHE A 411 15.27 42.63 -7.05
C PHE A 411 14.27 43.78 -7.24
N VAL A 412 13.03 43.46 -7.62
CA VAL A 412 11.94 44.45 -7.76
C VAL A 412 11.50 45.00 -6.40
N PHE A 413 11.42 44.13 -5.39
CA PHE A 413 11.03 44.53 -4.03
C PHE A 413 12.18 45.12 -3.20
N GLY A 414 13.40 45.18 -3.75
CA GLY A 414 14.57 45.71 -3.05
C GLY A 414 15.02 44.86 -1.87
N SER A 415 14.78 43.53 -1.90
CA SER A 415 15.02 42.63 -0.77
C SER A 415 16.47 42.60 -0.29
N PHE A 416 17.43 42.87 -1.17
CA PHE A 416 18.88 42.87 -0.90
C PHE A 416 19.47 44.25 -0.55
N GLU A 417 18.76 45.34 -0.86
CA GLU A 417 19.25 46.71 -0.72
C GLU A 417 18.46 47.53 0.32
N SER A 418 17.42 46.94 0.93
CA SER A 418 16.55 47.61 1.88
C SER A 418 17.30 48.02 3.15
N THR A 419 17.35 49.34 3.38
CA THR A 419 17.97 49.97 4.56
C THR A 419 16.97 50.71 5.46
N GLY A 420 15.71 50.86 5.01
CA GLY A 420 14.64 51.54 5.75
C GLY A 420 13.47 50.60 6.03
N PHE A 421 13.24 50.28 7.31
CA PHE A 421 12.11 49.44 7.76
C PHE A 421 11.12 50.26 8.58
N SER A 422 9.84 49.87 8.56
CA SER A 422 8.83 50.57 9.35
C SER A 422 9.07 50.42 10.86
N ASP A 423 8.63 51.40 11.64
CA ASP A 423 8.70 51.35 13.11
C ASP A 423 7.99 50.11 13.68
N ALA A 424 6.94 49.63 13.00
CA ALA A 424 6.24 48.41 13.36
C ALA A 424 7.11 47.17 13.17
N VAL A 425 7.83 47.03 12.05
CA VAL A 425 8.77 45.92 11.80
C VAL A 425 9.92 45.95 12.82
N MET A 426 10.45 47.13 13.12
CA MET A 426 11.50 47.29 14.15
C MET A 426 11.02 46.86 15.53
N ARG A 427 9.79 47.26 15.91
CA ARG A 427 9.16 46.84 17.17
C ARG A 427 8.97 45.34 17.26
N VAL A 428 8.47 44.70 16.20
CA VAL A 428 8.28 43.24 16.13
C VAL A 428 9.64 42.53 16.28
N THR A 429 10.66 43.02 15.59
CA THR A 429 12.03 42.48 15.65
C THR A 429 12.56 42.47 17.09
N ALA A 430 12.46 43.62 17.78
CA ALA A 430 12.88 43.73 19.17
C ALA A 430 12.04 42.87 20.12
N ALA A 431 10.72 42.86 19.95
CA ALA A 431 9.80 42.14 20.83
C ALA A 431 9.92 40.61 20.74
N ARG A 432 10.36 40.08 19.59
CA ARG A 432 10.52 38.64 19.32
C ARG A 432 11.99 38.18 19.36
N GLY A 433 12.95 39.10 19.52
CA GLY A 433 14.38 38.77 19.51
C GLY A 433 14.86 38.25 18.15
N LEU A 434 14.30 38.77 17.06
CA LEU A 434 14.58 38.30 15.70
C LEU A 434 15.91 38.86 15.17
N PRO A 435 16.55 38.18 14.19
CA PRO A 435 17.69 38.71 13.46
C PRO A 435 17.39 40.06 12.78
N ASP A 436 18.44 40.76 12.39
CA ASP A 436 18.35 42.06 11.72
C ASP A 436 17.36 42.03 10.53
N PRO A 437 16.46 43.02 10.40
CA PRO A 437 15.46 43.04 9.33
C PRO A 437 16.05 42.99 7.91
N ALA A 438 17.22 43.59 7.67
CA ALA A 438 17.90 43.53 6.37
C ALA A 438 18.39 42.12 6.07
N LEU A 439 18.94 41.42 7.06
CA LEU A 439 19.35 40.02 6.91
C LEU A 439 18.15 39.14 6.59
N ARG A 440 17.03 39.30 7.31
CA ARG A 440 15.80 38.52 7.09
C ARG A 440 15.20 38.78 5.70
N SER A 441 15.18 40.05 5.28
CA SER A 441 14.78 40.44 3.92
C SER A 441 15.63 39.76 2.85
N ALA A 442 16.96 39.77 3.02
CA ALA A 442 17.88 39.12 2.09
C ALA A 442 17.72 37.59 2.08
N MET A 443 17.55 36.95 3.24
CA MET A 443 17.33 35.51 3.35
C MET A 443 16.06 35.06 2.63
N LEU A 444 14.95 35.80 2.81
CA LEU A 444 13.72 35.54 2.06
C LEU A 444 13.97 35.73 0.55
N GLY A 445 14.64 36.81 0.16
CA GLY A 445 15.02 37.03 -1.25
C GLY A 445 15.84 35.90 -1.87
N TYR A 446 16.82 35.34 -1.14
CA TYR A 446 17.54 34.15 -1.61
C TYR A 446 16.66 32.91 -1.69
N SER A 447 15.75 32.71 -0.73
CA SER A 447 14.76 31.64 -0.76
C SER A 447 13.87 31.72 -2.00
N ASP A 448 13.43 32.93 -2.37
CA ASP A 448 12.58 33.16 -3.55
C ASP A 448 13.36 32.89 -4.84
N VAL A 449 14.62 33.34 -4.94
CA VAL A 449 15.49 33.04 -6.09
C VAL A 449 15.65 31.53 -6.27
N VAL A 450 16.00 30.81 -5.21
CA VAL A 450 16.19 29.36 -5.26
C VAL A 450 14.87 28.66 -5.60
N SER A 451 13.77 29.05 -4.97
CA SER A 451 12.44 28.48 -5.21
C SER A 451 11.99 28.73 -6.65
N GLY A 452 12.23 29.93 -7.20
CA GLY A 452 11.93 30.27 -8.58
C GLY A 452 12.68 29.40 -9.58
N LEU A 453 13.98 29.19 -9.36
CA LEU A 453 14.79 28.28 -10.18
C LEU A 453 14.34 26.82 -10.07
N LEU A 454 13.97 26.36 -8.88
CA LEU A 454 13.42 25.01 -8.67
C LEU A 454 12.07 24.84 -9.37
N VAL A 455 11.18 25.83 -9.29
CA VAL A 455 9.89 25.81 -9.99
C VAL A 455 10.08 25.73 -11.51
N MET A 456 11.06 26.47 -12.04
CA MET A 456 11.42 26.39 -13.46
C MET A 456 11.95 24.99 -13.84
N LEU A 457 12.87 24.44 -13.05
CA LEU A 457 13.47 23.12 -13.28
C LEU A 457 12.40 22.01 -13.27
N PHE A 458 11.59 21.95 -12.22
CA PHE A 458 10.55 20.94 -12.07
C PHE A 458 9.40 21.15 -13.07
N GLY A 459 9.11 22.41 -13.44
CA GLY A 459 8.20 22.75 -14.54
C GLY A 459 8.67 22.19 -15.88
N ALA A 460 9.96 22.36 -16.20
CA ALA A 460 10.56 21.80 -17.41
C ALA A 460 10.57 20.26 -17.40
N LEU A 461 10.90 19.63 -16.26
CA LEU A 461 10.87 18.17 -16.11
C LEU A 461 9.45 17.61 -16.26
N SER A 462 8.43 18.34 -15.80
CA SER A 462 7.01 17.95 -15.89
C SER A 462 6.46 17.92 -17.32
N LEU A 463 7.16 18.54 -18.30
CA LEU A 463 6.81 18.43 -19.73
C LEU A 463 6.95 17.00 -20.26
N SER A 464 7.74 16.15 -19.58
CA SER A 464 7.93 14.75 -19.95
C SER A 464 7.14 13.84 -19.01
N PRO A 465 6.30 12.92 -19.52
CA PRO A 465 5.56 11.98 -18.68
C PRO A 465 6.48 11.00 -17.91
N ARG A 466 7.77 10.92 -18.27
CA ARG A 466 8.77 10.12 -17.54
C ARG A 466 9.08 10.67 -16.14
N PHE A 467 8.92 11.98 -15.93
CA PHE A 467 9.24 12.64 -14.66
C PHE A 467 7.97 13.07 -13.92
N ALA A 468 6.99 12.18 -13.81
CA ALA A 468 5.72 12.46 -13.12
C ALA A 468 5.90 12.91 -11.65
N TRP A 469 7.03 12.57 -11.00
CA TRP A 469 7.38 13.05 -9.67
C TRP A 469 7.69 14.57 -9.61
N ALA A 470 8.07 15.18 -10.73
CA ALA A 470 8.44 16.61 -10.78
C ALA A 470 7.26 17.53 -10.47
N GLN A 471 6.03 17.11 -10.78
CA GLN A 471 4.81 17.83 -10.39
C GLN A 471 4.65 17.88 -8.87
N TRP A 472 4.92 16.75 -8.19
CA TRP A 472 4.93 16.70 -6.73
C TRP A 472 6.03 17.58 -6.12
N ALA A 473 7.23 17.56 -6.72
CA ALA A 473 8.32 18.43 -6.29
C ALA A 473 7.94 19.92 -6.42
N ASN A 474 7.27 20.30 -7.51
CA ASN A 474 6.72 21.66 -7.69
C ASN A 474 5.67 22.02 -6.63
N ALA A 475 4.74 21.12 -6.33
CA ALA A 475 3.75 21.35 -5.28
C ALA A 475 4.41 21.54 -3.90
N VAL A 476 5.48 20.79 -3.59
CA VAL A 476 6.27 20.96 -2.37
C VAL A 476 6.97 22.31 -2.34
N THR A 477 7.56 22.77 -3.45
CA THR A 477 8.14 24.12 -3.53
C THR A 477 7.07 25.20 -3.35
N GLY A 478 5.87 25.02 -3.93
CA GLY A 478 4.74 25.92 -3.70
C GLY A 478 4.31 25.96 -2.22
N ALA A 479 4.27 24.81 -1.54
CA ALA A 479 3.98 24.76 -0.10
C ALA A 479 5.07 25.44 0.74
N TRP A 480 6.34 25.31 0.36
CA TRP A 480 7.43 26.06 0.97
C TRP A 480 7.24 27.58 0.81
N LEU A 481 6.80 28.06 -0.35
CA LEU A 481 6.54 29.49 -0.58
C LEU A 481 5.43 30.05 0.30
N LEU A 482 4.43 29.24 0.67
CA LEU A 482 3.42 29.65 1.64
C LEU A 482 4.02 29.82 3.05
N LEU A 483 5.04 29.05 3.39
CA LEU A 483 5.67 29.01 4.73
C LEU A 483 6.88 29.94 4.86
N ALA A 484 7.66 30.16 3.80
CA ALA A 484 8.92 30.89 3.83
C ALA A 484 8.78 32.32 4.38
N PRO A 485 7.76 33.12 4.00
CA PRO A 485 7.53 34.43 4.61
C PRO A 485 7.33 34.39 6.13
N LEU A 486 6.78 33.30 6.66
CA LEU A 486 6.54 33.15 8.09
C LEU A 486 7.83 32.72 8.81
N VAL A 487 8.58 31.79 8.21
CA VAL A 487 9.88 31.33 8.73
C VAL A 487 10.88 32.48 8.81
N PHE A 488 10.98 33.29 7.77
CA PHE A 488 11.88 34.45 7.72
C PHE A 488 11.28 35.73 8.30
N TRP A 489 10.04 35.70 8.79
CA TRP A 489 9.34 36.87 9.33
C TRP A 489 9.30 38.05 8.35
N ALA A 490 8.78 37.85 7.14
CA ALA A 490 8.81 38.78 6.01
C ALA A 490 8.64 40.25 6.43
N THR A 491 9.65 41.05 6.10
CA THR A 491 9.70 42.49 6.42
C THR A 491 8.92 43.34 5.42
N SER A 492 8.63 42.79 4.24
CA SER A 492 7.87 43.44 3.17
C SER A 492 6.51 42.80 2.99
N ALA A 493 5.46 43.63 2.99
CA ALA A 493 4.10 43.21 2.69
C ALA A 493 3.96 42.71 1.25
N ALA A 494 4.72 43.30 0.32
CA ALA A 494 4.71 42.91 -1.08
C ALA A 494 5.32 41.50 -1.28
N ALA A 495 6.45 41.21 -0.62
CA ALA A 495 7.06 39.89 -0.66
C ALA A 495 6.12 38.83 -0.05
N TYR A 496 5.55 39.09 1.13
CA TYR A 496 4.59 38.17 1.75
C TYR A 496 3.37 37.88 0.86
N ALA A 497 2.79 38.93 0.25
CA ALA A 497 1.67 38.78 -0.67
C ALA A 497 2.04 38.00 -1.94
N ASN A 498 3.23 38.27 -2.49
CA ASN A 498 3.76 37.62 -3.67
C ASN A 498 3.94 36.12 -3.43
N ASP A 499 4.64 35.72 -2.37
CA ASP A 499 4.98 34.32 -2.15
C ASP A 499 3.75 33.49 -1.79
N THR A 500 2.79 34.10 -1.07
CA THR A 500 1.49 33.48 -0.81
C THR A 500 0.73 33.21 -2.12
N LEU A 501 0.68 34.19 -3.03
CA LEU A 501 -0.03 34.05 -4.30
C LEU A 501 0.68 33.10 -5.25
N VAL A 502 1.98 33.29 -5.45
CA VAL A 502 2.81 32.45 -6.34
C VAL A 502 2.85 31.03 -5.81
N GLY A 503 3.03 30.81 -4.50
CA GLY A 503 2.97 29.49 -3.88
C GLY A 503 1.64 28.78 -4.14
N ALA A 504 0.51 29.48 -3.94
CA ALA A 504 -0.82 28.92 -4.22
C ALA A 504 -1.02 28.57 -5.70
N LEU A 505 -0.60 29.46 -6.61
CA LEU A 505 -0.68 29.24 -8.06
C LEU A 505 0.24 28.11 -8.53
N VAL A 506 1.45 28.00 -7.98
CA VAL A 506 2.38 26.91 -8.29
C VAL A 506 1.77 25.58 -7.85
N ILE A 507 1.18 25.47 -6.66
CA ILE A 507 0.46 24.26 -6.25
C ILE A 507 -0.71 23.98 -7.21
N ALA A 508 -1.49 25.00 -7.54
CA ALA A 508 -2.63 24.84 -8.43
C ALA A 508 -2.22 24.32 -9.83
N PHE A 509 -1.23 24.94 -10.45
CA PHE A 509 -0.72 24.53 -11.75
C PHE A 509 0.13 23.24 -11.68
N ALA A 510 0.65 22.85 -10.52
CA ALA A 510 1.39 21.60 -10.39
C ALA A 510 0.49 20.37 -10.29
N ILE A 511 -0.59 20.44 -9.50
CA ILE A 511 -1.39 19.25 -9.14
C ILE A 511 -2.91 19.43 -9.17
N LEU A 512 -3.43 20.67 -9.21
CA LEU A 512 -4.88 20.95 -9.19
C LEU A 512 -5.48 20.99 -10.60
N VAL A 513 -4.82 21.73 -11.49
CA VAL A 513 -5.22 21.88 -12.89
C VAL A 513 -4.85 20.65 -13.73
N PRO A 514 -3.59 20.14 -13.69
CA PRO A 514 -3.30 18.87 -14.34
C PRO A 514 -3.86 17.72 -13.49
N MET A 515 -4.35 16.67 -14.14
CA MET A 515 -4.75 15.44 -13.43
C MET A 515 -3.55 14.87 -12.67
N MET A 516 -3.77 14.52 -11.40
CA MET A 516 -2.71 14.03 -10.53
C MET A 516 -1.99 12.78 -11.07
N PRO A 517 -0.65 12.74 -11.00
CA PRO A 517 0.11 11.57 -11.38
C PRO A 517 -0.03 10.47 -10.31
N GLY A 518 -0.20 9.21 -10.77
CA GLY A 518 -0.21 8.03 -9.91
C GLY A 518 -1.57 7.41 -9.60
N MET A 519 -2.68 7.98 -10.11
CA MET A 519 -4.02 7.40 -9.98
C MET A 519 -4.14 6.05 -10.72
N SER A 520 -4.94 5.14 -10.18
CA SER A 520 -5.17 3.84 -10.81
C SER A 520 -6.01 3.99 -12.09
N MET A 521 -5.55 3.38 -13.19
CA MET A 521 -6.27 3.38 -14.47
C MET A 521 -7.69 2.85 -14.32
N ALA A 522 -7.87 1.76 -13.56
CA ALA A 522 -9.18 1.19 -13.28
C ALA A 522 -10.11 2.20 -12.58
N GLY A 523 -9.60 2.96 -11.61
CA GLY A 523 -10.37 4.00 -10.94
C GLY A 523 -10.76 5.15 -11.87
N MET A 524 -9.88 5.54 -12.79
CA MET A 524 -10.19 6.60 -13.77
C MET A 524 -11.21 6.18 -14.84
N MET A 525 -11.22 4.89 -15.21
CA MET A 525 -12.15 4.36 -16.21
C MET A 525 -13.58 4.19 -15.68
N ASP A 526 -13.73 4.09 -14.37
CA ASP A 526 -15.03 3.99 -13.72
C ASP A 526 -15.68 5.39 -13.59
N ASN A 527 -16.94 5.51 -14.01
CA ASN A 527 -17.71 6.76 -13.93
C ASN A 527 -18.59 6.85 -12.68
N SER A 528 -18.64 5.79 -11.86
CA SER A 528 -19.40 5.80 -10.62
C SER A 528 -18.87 6.86 -9.66
N ASP A 529 -19.76 7.69 -9.14
CA ASP A 529 -19.46 8.75 -8.17
C ASP A 529 -20.28 8.62 -6.89
N LEU A 530 -21.25 7.70 -6.83
CA LEU A 530 -22.07 7.45 -5.64
C LEU A 530 -21.43 6.36 -4.75
N PRO A 531 -21.13 6.67 -3.47
CA PRO A 531 -20.63 5.66 -2.55
C PRO A 531 -21.66 4.53 -2.31
N PRO A 532 -21.23 3.27 -2.09
CA PRO A 532 -22.16 2.15 -1.96
C PRO A 532 -23.11 2.31 -0.75
N GLY A 533 -24.42 2.26 -1.04
CA GLY A 533 -25.48 2.42 -0.04
C GLY A 533 -25.75 3.87 0.37
N TRP A 534 -25.13 4.85 -0.29
CA TRP A 534 -25.44 6.26 -0.11
C TRP A 534 -26.54 6.73 -1.05
N THR A 535 -27.29 7.75 -0.65
CA THR A 535 -28.35 8.35 -1.49
C THR A 535 -27.87 9.54 -2.32
N TYR A 536 -26.71 10.12 -2.00
CA TYR A 536 -26.09 11.23 -2.73
C TYR A 536 -24.56 11.15 -2.66
N CYS A 537 -23.87 11.87 -3.55
CA CYS A 537 -22.41 11.94 -3.55
C CYS A 537 -21.90 13.07 -2.62
N PRO A 538 -21.13 12.76 -1.55
CA PRO A 538 -20.60 13.79 -0.66
C PRO A 538 -19.44 14.58 -1.27
N SER A 539 -18.79 14.07 -2.32
CA SER A 539 -17.66 14.73 -3.01
C SER A 539 -18.08 15.76 -4.07
N THR A 540 -19.35 16.11 -4.17
CA THR A 540 -19.79 17.10 -5.16
C THR A 540 -19.15 18.47 -4.92
N TYR A 541 -18.94 19.26 -5.97
CA TYR A 541 -18.46 20.64 -5.83
C TYR A 541 -19.43 21.51 -5.03
N LEU A 542 -20.75 21.28 -5.16
CA LEU A 542 -21.76 21.99 -4.37
C LEU A 542 -21.64 21.71 -2.87
N GLN A 543 -21.35 20.47 -2.47
CA GLN A 543 -21.09 20.09 -1.07
C GLN A 543 -19.84 20.74 -0.49
N ARG A 544 -18.82 20.96 -1.34
CA ARG A 544 -17.53 21.55 -0.93
C ARG A 544 -17.52 23.08 -0.96
N LEU A 545 -18.45 23.70 -1.69
CA LEU A 545 -18.53 25.15 -1.86
C LEU A 545 -18.66 25.91 -0.52
N PRO A 546 -19.51 25.49 0.45
CA PRO A 546 -19.56 26.13 1.76
C PRO A 546 -18.21 26.11 2.48
N ILE A 547 -17.48 24.99 2.40
CA ILE A 547 -16.17 24.86 3.04
C ILE A 547 -15.17 25.83 2.41
N VAL A 548 -15.08 25.84 1.07
CA VAL A 548 -14.18 26.74 0.33
C VAL A 548 -14.53 28.21 0.59
N ALA A 549 -15.82 28.57 0.59
CA ALA A 549 -16.26 29.95 0.85
C ALA A 549 -15.89 30.42 2.26
N LEU A 550 -16.12 29.58 3.27
CA LEU A 550 -15.72 29.86 4.65
C LEU A 550 -14.20 29.91 4.79
N ALA A 551 -13.45 29.09 4.04
CA ALA A 551 -11.99 29.07 4.09
C ALA A 551 -11.40 30.33 3.46
N VAL A 552 -12.03 30.90 2.43
CA VAL A 552 -11.68 32.23 1.91
C VAL A 552 -11.88 33.31 2.97
N VAL A 553 -12.99 33.27 3.73
CA VAL A 553 -13.21 34.20 4.84
C VAL A 553 -12.12 34.04 5.91
N GLY A 554 -11.82 32.79 6.30
CA GLY A 554 -10.76 32.46 7.25
C GLY A 554 -9.37 32.92 6.78
N LEU A 555 -9.06 32.76 5.49
CA LEU A 555 -7.82 33.23 4.87
C LEU A 555 -7.69 34.74 4.97
N LEU A 556 -8.76 35.49 4.64
CA LEU A 556 -8.74 36.96 4.72
C LEU A 556 -8.54 37.45 6.15
N ILE A 557 -9.24 36.84 7.12
CA ILE A 557 -9.07 37.16 8.53
C ILE A 557 -7.64 36.85 8.98
N SER A 558 -7.16 35.65 8.71
CA SER A 558 -5.84 35.19 9.16
C SER A 558 -4.72 36.02 8.54
N ARG A 559 -4.85 36.40 7.26
CA ARG A 559 -3.92 37.29 6.58
C ARG A 559 -3.93 38.70 7.19
N HIS A 560 -5.08 39.21 7.60
CA HIS A 560 -5.17 40.50 8.32
C HIS A 560 -4.44 40.43 9.67
N LEU A 561 -4.64 39.35 10.43
CA LEU A 561 -3.94 39.12 11.70
C LEU A 561 -2.42 38.97 11.47
N ALA A 562 -2.01 38.20 10.47
CA ALA A 562 -0.61 38.01 10.09
C ALA A 562 0.06 39.33 9.68
N ALA A 563 -0.63 40.18 8.92
CA ALA A 563 -0.12 41.49 8.53
C ALA A 563 0.21 42.37 9.75
N TYR A 564 -0.62 42.33 10.80
CA TYR A 564 -0.31 43.05 12.04
C TYR A 564 0.89 42.41 12.76
N GLN A 565 0.94 41.08 12.88
CA GLN A 565 2.03 40.37 13.55
C GLN A 565 3.39 40.53 12.87
N LEU A 566 3.40 40.65 11.54
CA LEU A 566 4.60 40.92 10.75
C LEU A 566 4.97 42.41 10.72
N GLY A 567 4.13 43.29 11.26
CA GLY A 567 4.36 44.74 11.32
C GLY A 567 4.07 45.47 10.00
N HIS A 568 3.24 44.89 9.13
CA HIS A 568 2.83 45.48 7.84
C HIS A 568 1.70 46.49 8.00
N ILE A 569 0.86 46.33 9.03
CA ILE A 569 -0.20 47.29 9.39
C ILE A 569 -0.02 47.74 10.84
N PRO A 570 -0.35 49.00 11.17
CA PRO A 570 -0.10 49.57 12.49
C PRO A 570 -1.13 49.15 13.55
N THR A 571 -2.34 48.75 13.15
CA THR A 571 -3.44 48.37 14.03
C THR A 571 -4.25 47.21 13.47
N ALA A 572 -4.83 46.39 14.35
CA ALA A 572 -5.77 45.33 13.97
C ALA A 572 -7.24 45.78 14.16
N ILE A 573 -8.17 45.18 13.40
CA ILE A 573 -9.59 45.53 13.48
C ILE A 573 -10.19 44.88 14.72
N GLU A 574 -10.70 45.69 15.65
CA GLU A 574 -11.40 45.23 16.84
C GLU A 574 -12.55 46.19 17.20
N PRO A 575 -13.81 45.83 16.84
CA PRO A 575 -14.95 46.71 17.06
C PRO A 575 -15.59 46.61 18.46
N PHE A 576 -15.32 45.56 19.23
CA PHE A 576 -16.11 45.26 20.44
C PHE A 576 -15.27 45.22 21.73
N PHE A 577 -14.04 44.71 21.68
CA PHE A 577 -13.31 44.35 22.88
C PHE A 577 -12.10 45.26 23.15
N SER A 578 -12.00 45.80 24.35
CA SER A 578 -10.81 46.51 24.82
C SER A 578 -9.71 45.51 25.21
N GLY A 579 -8.47 45.89 24.96
CA GLY A 579 -7.29 45.13 25.32
C GLY A 579 -6.61 45.66 26.58
N SER A 580 -5.40 45.16 26.81
CA SER A 580 -4.52 45.63 27.90
C SER A 580 -3.36 46.46 27.35
N HIS A 581 -2.72 47.25 28.21
CA HIS A 581 -1.52 48.02 27.87
C HIS A 581 -1.66 48.96 26.65
N GLY A 582 -2.85 49.54 26.44
CA GLY A 582 -3.13 50.46 25.33
C GLY A 582 -3.36 49.79 23.98
N LEU A 583 -3.41 48.46 23.93
CA LEU A 583 -3.81 47.68 22.75
C LEU A 583 -5.33 47.44 22.75
N ASN A 584 -5.89 47.15 21.58
CA ASN A 584 -7.25 46.60 21.51
C ASN A 584 -7.28 45.09 21.83
N GLY A 585 -8.48 44.49 21.96
CA GLY A 585 -8.65 43.08 22.34
C GLY A 585 -7.97 42.10 21.38
N THR A 586 -8.17 42.28 20.07
CA THR A 586 -7.50 41.47 19.04
C THR A 586 -5.98 41.58 19.13
N GLU A 587 -5.43 42.79 19.22
CA GLU A 587 -3.99 43.05 19.32
C GLU A 587 -3.38 42.41 20.57
N THR A 588 -4.09 42.45 21.70
CA THR A 588 -3.67 41.82 22.95
C THR A 588 -3.54 40.30 22.81
N ILE A 589 -4.47 39.67 22.09
CA ILE A 589 -4.49 38.21 21.91
C ILE A 589 -3.38 37.75 20.96
N ILE A 590 -3.27 38.37 19.78
CA ILE A 590 -2.26 37.98 18.77
C ILE A 590 -0.83 38.42 19.11
N THR A 591 -0.65 39.11 20.25
CA THR A 591 0.68 39.42 20.81
C THR A 591 0.87 38.90 22.24
N SER A 592 -0.06 38.05 22.69
CA SER A 592 -0.01 37.38 23.99
C SER A 592 1.19 36.44 24.12
N THR A 593 1.49 36.00 25.34
CA THR A 593 2.54 35.00 25.61
C THR A 593 2.26 33.68 24.88
N VAL A 594 0.99 33.29 24.74
CA VAL A 594 0.57 32.09 24.00
C VAL A 594 0.88 32.24 22.50
N SER A 595 0.53 33.38 21.91
CA SER A 595 0.87 33.69 20.51
C SER A 595 2.38 33.79 20.27
N LYS A 596 3.12 34.29 21.27
CA LYS A 596 4.59 34.38 21.24
C LYS A 596 5.30 33.04 21.42
N ALA A 597 4.62 32.02 21.93
CA ALA A 597 5.20 30.68 22.08
C ALA A 597 5.45 29.99 20.73
N TRP A 598 4.75 30.41 19.68
CA TRP A 598 4.98 29.91 18.33
C TRP A 598 6.20 30.58 17.68
N PRO A 599 7.05 29.81 16.96
CA PRO A 599 8.24 30.34 16.30
C PRO A 599 7.91 31.25 15.09
N ILE A 600 6.67 31.18 14.61
CA ILE A 600 6.14 31.95 13.49
C ILE A 600 4.86 32.68 13.91
N ALA A 601 4.39 33.63 13.09
CA ALA A 601 3.11 34.30 13.29
C ALA A 601 1.95 33.28 13.22
N ASP A 602 1.14 33.17 14.28
CA ASP A 602 0.02 32.22 14.37
C ASP A 602 -1.11 32.56 13.38
N GLY A 603 -1.39 33.84 13.15
CA GLY A 603 -2.28 34.30 12.07
C GLY A 603 -1.73 33.94 10.69
N GLY A 604 -0.40 33.94 10.54
CA GLY A 604 0.27 33.48 9.34
C GLY A 604 0.06 31.98 9.11
N LEU A 605 0.26 31.17 10.15
CA LEU A 605 0.02 29.72 10.10
C LEU A 605 -1.46 29.42 9.77
N GLY A 606 -2.39 30.18 10.35
CA GLY A 606 -3.80 30.12 9.98
C GLY A 606 -4.03 30.41 8.49
N ALA A 607 -3.39 31.44 7.94
CA ALA A 607 -3.52 31.77 6.52
C ALA A 607 -3.01 30.63 5.61
N VAL A 608 -1.91 29.97 5.97
CA VAL A 608 -1.39 28.80 5.24
C VAL A 608 -2.38 27.64 5.30
N SER A 609 -2.95 27.37 6.48
CA SER A 609 -3.96 26.33 6.65
C SER A 609 -5.21 26.58 5.81
N TYR A 610 -5.79 27.78 5.87
CA TYR A 610 -6.95 28.12 5.05
C TYR A 610 -6.65 28.09 3.55
N MET A 611 -5.42 28.48 3.14
CA MET A 611 -4.99 28.30 1.75
C MET A 611 -4.96 26.83 1.34
N ALA A 612 -4.43 25.96 2.21
CA ALA A 612 -4.42 24.52 1.97
C ALA A 612 -5.85 23.94 1.90
N GLU A 613 -6.77 24.40 2.76
CA GLU A 613 -8.19 24.02 2.72
C GLU A 613 -8.87 24.45 1.41
N ILE A 614 -8.61 25.67 0.93
CA ILE A 614 -9.13 26.15 -0.35
C ILE A 614 -8.61 25.27 -1.49
N LEU A 615 -7.29 25.05 -1.55
CA LEU A 615 -6.66 24.26 -2.61
C LEU A 615 -7.19 22.83 -2.61
N MET A 616 -7.22 22.15 -1.46
CA MET A 616 -7.76 20.79 -1.33
C MET A 616 -9.28 20.74 -1.54
N GLY A 617 -10.03 21.76 -1.16
CA GLY A 617 -11.48 21.83 -1.34
C GLY A 617 -11.88 21.90 -2.82
N VAL A 618 -11.12 22.66 -3.62
CA VAL A 618 -11.28 22.75 -5.09
C VAL A 618 -10.73 21.50 -5.79
N MET A 619 -9.85 20.75 -5.13
CA MET A 619 -9.16 19.60 -5.73
C MET A 619 -10.03 18.36 -5.92
N GLY A 620 -9.92 17.78 -7.12
CA GLY A 620 -10.60 16.55 -7.50
C GLY A 620 -12.06 16.73 -7.88
N ASP A 621 -12.61 15.70 -8.52
CA ASP A 621 -13.98 15.65 -9.03
C ASP A 621 -14.93 14.93 -8.04
N ARG A 622 -16.16 14.64 -8.48
CA ARG A 622 -17.17 13.89 -7.69
C ARG A 622 -16.70 12.48 -7.29
N ARG A 623 -15.63 11.95 -7.89
CA ARG A 623 -15.10 10.60 -7.66
C ARG A 623 -13.93 10.59 -6.67
N ARG A 624 -13.52 11.76 -6.14
CA ARG A 624 -12.31 11.87 -5.31
C ARG A 624 -12.30 10.99 -4.06
N TRP A 625 -13.47 10.72 -3.46
CA TRP A 625 -13.60 9.79 -2.32
C TRP A 625 -13.06 8.39 -2.60
N ARG A 626 -12.99 7.96 -3.87
CA ARG A 626 -12.39 6.67 -4.28
C ARG A 626 -11.14 6.80 -5.13
N THR A 627 -11.00 7.86 -5.93
CA THR A 627 -9.83 8.04 -6.81
C THR A 627 -8.63 8.60 -6.04
N MET A 628 -8.87 9.32 -4.94
CA MET A 628 -7.83 10.00 -4.16
C MET A 628 -8.07 9.89 -2.63
N PRO A 629 -8.24 8.69 -2.05
CA PRO A 629 -8.61 8.55 -0.63
C PRO A 629 -7.66 9.24 0.34
N TRP A 630 -6.35 9.21 0.05
CA TRP A 630 -5.34 9.88 0.88
C TRP A 630 -5.55 11.40 0.96
N MET A 631 -5.99 12.04 -0.12
CA MET A 631 -6.20 13.49 -0.15
C MET A 631 -7.43 13.88 0.66
N VAL A 632 -8.51 13.10 0.54
CA VAL A 632 -9.70 13.30 1.37
C VAL A 632 -9.36 13.11 2.85
N ALA A 633 -8.58 12.08 3.19
CA ALA A 633 -8.09 11.89 4.55
C ALA A 633 -7.24 13.08 5.03
N MET A 634 -6.32 13.59 4.21
CA MET A 634 -5.51 14.77 4.52
C MET A 634 -6.36 16.03 4.71
N PHE A 635 -7.39 16.22 3.88
CA PHE A 635 -8.35 17.31 4.01
C PHE A 635 -9.07 17.25 5.37
N GLY A 636 -9.50 16.06 5.79
CA GLY A 636 -10.06 15.86 7.13
C GLY A 636 -9.07 16.11 8.26
N ILE A 637 -7.80 15.71 8.08
CA ILE A 637 -6.71 15.96 9.06
C ILE A 637 -6.38 17.45 9.17
N VAL A 638 -6.55 18.23 8.11
CA VAL A 638 -6.39 19.68 8.18
C VAL A 638 -7.61 20.29 8.89
N VAL A 639 -8.83 20.01 8.42
CA VAL A 639 -10.04 20.66 8.96
C VAL A 639 -10.31 20.30 10.43
N VAL A 640 -10.25 19.02 10.81
CA VAL A 640 -10.69 18.57 12.14
C VAL A 640 -9.72 18.96 13.25
N PRO A 641 -8.43 18.55 13.23
CA PRO A 641 -7.40 19.05 14.15
C PRO A 641 -7.30 20.57 14.23
N LEU A 642 -7.33 21.29 13.11
CA LEU A 642 -7.28 22.77 13.17
C LEU A 642 -8.55 23.37 13.76
N GLY A 643 -9.71 22.75 13.54
CA GLY A 643 -10.94 23.06 14.25
C GLY A 643 -10.75 22.93 15.76
N VAL A 644 -10.16 21.84 16.24
CA VAL A 644 -9.84 21.63 17.66
C VAL A 644 -8.89 22.70 18.20
N VAL A 645 -7.83 23.02 17.45
CA VAL A 645 -6.89 24.11 17.82
C VAL A 645 -7.62 25.46 17.90
N SER A 646 -8.51 25.74 16.95
CA SER A 646 -9.32 26.96 16.94
C SER A 646 -10.24 27.05 18.16
N ILE A 647 -10.91 25.94 18.52
CA ILE A 647 -11.76 25.85 19.72
C ILE A 647 -10.93 26.06 20.99
N TYR A 648 -9.74 25.45 21.07
CA TYR A 648 -8.81 25.67 22.16
C TYR A 648 -8.45 27.17 22.29
N PHE A 649 -8.15 27.85 21.19
CA PHE A 649 -7.88 29.28 21.20
C PHE A 649 -9.08 30.12 21.63
N ILE A 650 -10.31 29.72 21.29
CA ILE A 650 -11.52 30.40 21.79
C ILE A 650 -11.63 30.26 23.32
N ILE A 651 -11.39 29.06 23.85
CA ILE A 651 -11.49 28.76 25.29
C ILE A 651 -10.48 29.57 26.11
N ILE A 652 -9.23 29.64 25.68
CA ILE A 652 -8.17 30.29 26.48
C ILE A 652 -8.25 31.82 26.47
N GLN A 653 -8.92 32.45 25.51
CA GLN A 653 -8.97 33.91 25.37
C GLN A 653 -9.44 34.61 26.65
N PRO A 654 -10.65 34.36 27.17
CA PRO A 654 -11.12 35.02 28.40
C PRO A 654 -10.59 34.38 29.69
N ILE A 655 -10.16 33.11 29.65
CA ILE A 655 -9.69 32.37 30.82
C ILE A 655 -8.23 32.74 31.15
N VAL A 656 -7.34 32.68 30.14
CA VAL A 656 -5.89 32.86 30.32
C VAL A 656 -5.45 34.29 29.98
N ILE A 657 -5.96 34.87 28.89
CA ILE A 657 -5.50 36.18 28.39
C ILE A 657 -6.32 37.33 29.01
N GLY A 658 -7.61 37.08 29.27
CA GLY A 658 -8.50 38.04 29.94
C GLY A 658 -9.21 39.03 29.00
N THR A 659 -9.18 38.80 27.69
CA THR A 659 -9.94 39.58 26.70
C THR A 659 -10.39 38.67 25.54
N TRP A 660 -11.02 39.25 24.52
CA TRP A 660 -11.57 38.56 23.36
C TRP A 660 -11.08 39.19 22.06
N CYS A 661 -10.99 38.38 21.01
CA CYS A 661 -10.60 38.79 19.67
C CYS A 661 -11.77 38.54 18.72
N SER A 662 -12.41 39.61 18.27
CA SER A 662 -13.60 39.52 17.41
C SER A 662 -13.32 38.73 16.13
N LEU A 663 -12.16 38.98 15.50
CA LEU A 663 -11.75 38.28 14.29
C LEU A 663 -11.43 36.81 14.54
N CYS A 664 -10.82 36.48 15.68
CA CYS A 664 -10.48 35.10 16.04
C CYS A 664 -11.74 34.27 16.34
N LEU A 665 -12.73 34.88 17.00
CA LEU A 665 -14.05 34.26 17.21
C LEU A 665 -14.76 34.00 15.87
N LEU A 666 -14.72 34.95 14.94
CA LEU A 666 -15.31 34.79 13.61
C LEU A 666 -14.61 33.69 12.80
N ALA A 667 -13.28 33.65 12.81
CA ALA A 667 -12.49 32.61 12.15
C ALA A 667 -12.75 31.22 12.77
N GLY A 668 -12.83 31.15 14.11
CA GLY A 668 -13.15 29.92 14.83
C GLY A 668 -14.58 29.43 14.56
N LEU A 669 -15.55 30.36 14.45
CA LEU A 669 -16.91 30.04 14.03
C LEU A 669 -16.94 29.50 12.59
N ALA A 670 -16.21 30.15 11.66
CA ALA A 670 -16.10 29.69 10.28
C ALA A 670 -15.54 28.26 10.23
N MET A 671 -14.45 27.98 10.95
CA MET A 671 -13.89 26.62 11.07
C MET A 671 -14.89 25.61 11.63
N LEU A 672 -15.58 25.97 12.71
CA LEU A 672 -16.52 25.07 13.35
C LEU A 672 -17.67 24.70 12.40
N VAL A 673 -18.16 25.65 11.60
CA VAL A 673 -19.21 25.41 10.60
C VAL A 673 -18.73 24.57 9.42
N MET A 674 -17.43 24.55 9.10
CA MET A 674 -16.89 23.68 8.05
C MET A 674 -16.90 22.19 8.42
N ILE A 675 -16.69 21.85 9.71
CA ILE A 675 -16.51 20.47 10.16
C ILE A 675 -17.66 19.56 9.68
N PRO A 676 -18.95 19.89 9.89
CA PRO A 676 -20.05 19.05 9.43
C PRO A 676 -20.02 18.70 7.94
N TYR A 677 -19.69 19.66 7.08
CA TYR A 677 -19.64 19.45 5.63
C TYR A 677 -18.48 18.54 5.19
N SER A 678 -17.41 18.44 6.01
CA SER A 678 -16.25 17.60 5.69
C SER A 678 -16.42 16.13 6.09
N LEU A 679 -17.30 15.84 7.06
CA LEU A 679 -17.39 14.51 7.69
C LEU A 679 -17.98 13.44 6.78
N ASP A 680 -18.98 13.79 5.98
CA ASP A 680 -19.65 12.83 5.10
C ASP A 680 -18.68 12.20 4.09
N GLU A 681 -17.80 13.03 3.53
CA GLU A 681 -16.81 12.57 2.57
C GLU A 681 -15.74 11.67 3.20
N LEU A 682 -15.33 11.98 4.43
CA LEU A 682 -14.39 11.15 5.20
C LEU A 682 -15.00 9.78 5.51
N VAL A 683 -16.27 9.73 5.91
CA VAL A 683 -16.97 8.48 6.19
C VAL A 683 -17.14 7.64 4.92
N ALA A 684 -17.55 8.27 3.81
CA ALA A 684 -17.68 7.59 2.52
C ALA A 684 -16.34 6.99 2.05
N THR A 685 -15.25 7.76 2.16
CA THR A 685 -13.89 7.31 1.82
C THR A 685 -13.43 6.15 2.72
N GLY A 686 -13.69 6.23 4.03
CA GLY A 686 -13.38 5.16 4.96
C GLY A 686 -14.14 3.87 4.66
N GLN A 687 -15.44 3.97 4.36
CA GLN A 687 -16.26 2.82 3.96
C GLN A 687 -15.74 2.18 2.66
N PHE A 688 -15.34 2.99 1.68
CA PHE A 688 -14.74 2.51 0.44
C PHE A 688 -13.47 1.69 0.70
N LEU A 689 -12.53 2.24 1.47
CA LEU A 689 -11.26 1.56 1.79
C LEU A 689 -11.47 0.23 2.52
N VAL A 690 -12.41 0.19 3.48
CA VAL A 690 -12.76 -1.04 4.21
C VAL A 690 -13.40 -2.07 3.27
N GLN A 691 -14.27 -1.65 2.36
CA GLN A 691 -14.93 -2.55 1.40
C GLN A 691 -13.94 -3.11 0.37
N ASP A 692 -13.07 -2.27 -0.19
CA ASP A 692 -12.05 -2.69 -1.13
C ASP A 692 -11.08 -3.69 -0.49
N HIS A 693 -10.64 -3.43 0.74
CA HIS A 693 -9.81 -4.36 1.48
C HIS A 693 -10.50 -5.73 1.71
N ARG A 694 -11.80 -5.72 2.04
CA ARG A 694 -12.59 -6.96 2.18
C ARG A 694 -12.79 -7.72 0.87
N ARG A 695 -12.72 -7.04 -0.27
CA ARG A 695 -12.77 -7.67 -1.61
C ARG A 695 -11.43 -8.24 -2.06
N GLY A 696 -10.40 -8.20 -1.22
CA GLY A 696 -9.04 -8.66 -1.53
C GLY A 696 -8.13 -7.57 -2.08
N GLY A 697 -8.58 -6.31 -2.09
CA GLY A 697 -7.75 -5.16 -2.42
C GLY A 697 -6.65 -4.89 -1.39
N LYS A 698 -5.49 -4.40 -1.84
CA LYS A 698 -4.39 -3.99 -0.96
C LYS A 698 -4.66 -2.59 -0.41
N PHE A 699 -4.97 -2.49 0.88
CA PHE A 699 -5.38 -1.24 1.55
C PHE A 699 -4.49 -0.04 1.19
N TRP A 700 -3.17 -0.15 1.37
CA TRP A 700 -2.25 0.97 1.11
C TRP A 700 -2.16 1.36 -0.37
N ARG A 701 -2.29 0.40 -1.28
CA ARG A 701 -2.34 0.69 -2.73
C ARG A 701 -3.59 1.51 -3.06
N THR A 702 -4.74 1.07 -2.56
CA THR A 702 -6.03 1.74 -2.79
C THR A 702 -6.07 3.10 -2.10
N PHE A 703 -5.48 3.23 -0.91
CA PHE A 703 -5.36 4.51 -0.20
C PHE A 703 -4.60 5.56 -1.02
N PHE A 704 -3.42 5.23 -1.56
CA PHE A 704 -2.59 6.18 -2.30
C PHE A 704 -2.96 6.37 -3.77
N ARG A 705 -3.46 5.32 -4.46
CA ARG A 705 -3.73 5.36 -5.90
C ARG A 705 -5.22 5.38 -6.26
N GLY A 706 -6.09 5.15 -5.29
CA GLY A 706 -7.53 4.96 -5.53
C GLY A 706 -7.87 3.64 -6.24
N GLY A 707 -9.17 3.39 -6.41
CA GLY A 707 -9.68 2.17 -7.02
C GLY A 707 -10.99 2.35 -7.81
N ALA A 708 -11.37 1.30 -8.52
CA ALA A 708 -12.67 1.19 -9.19
C ALA A 708 -13.72 0.61 -8.24
N GLN A 709 -14.98 0.95 -8.49
CA GLN A 709 -16.17 0.36 -7.87
C GLN A 709 -17.02 -0.23 -9.01
N PRO A 710 -16.78 -1.48 -9.45
CA PRO A 710 -17.35 -2.04 -10.68
C PRO A 710 -18.89 -2.11 -10.75
N ASP A 711 -19.60 -1.87 -9.64
CA ASP A 711 -21.06 -1.84 -9.54
C ASP A 711 -21.59 -0.52 -8.95
N GLY A 712 -20.80 0.56 -9.04
CA GLY A 712 -21.15 1.85 -8.46
C GLY A 712 -22.20 2.61 -9.29
N ALA A 713 -23.12 3.29 -8.61
CA ALA A 713 -24.12 4.14 -9.25
C ALA A 713 -23.57 5.56 -9.51
N CYS A 714 -24.30 6.32 -10.33
CA CYS A 714 -24.04 7.74 -10.55
C CYS A 714 -25.06 8.60 -9.79
N ASP A 715 -24.59 9.72 -9.25
CA ASP A 715 -25.41 10.70 -8.55
C ASP A 715 -26.09 11.65 -9.56
N HIS A 716 -27.41 11.55 -9.61
CA HIS A 716 -28.29 12.38 -10.46
C HIS A 716 -28.85 13.62 -9.75
N HIS A 717 -28.39 13.94 -8.54
CA HIS A 717 -28.84 15.16 -7.86
C HIS A 717 -28.37 16.43 -8.59
N PRO A 718 -29.10 17.56 -8.43
CA PRO A 718 -28.89 18.76 -9.22
C PRO A 718 -27.50 19.38 -9.01
N GLY A 719 -26.82 19.69 -10.11
CA GLY A 719 -25.54 20.40 -10.13
C GLY A 719 -25.68 21.93 -10.20
N PHE A 720 -24.63 22.61 -10.66
CA PHE A 720 -24.62 24.07 -10.84
C PHE A 720 -25.61 24.57 -11.90
N ASP A 721 -26.03 23.70 -12.83
CA ASP A 721 -26.96 24.04 -13.91
C ASP A 721 -28.42 24.12 -13.44
N ALA A 722 -28.69 23.76 -12.17
CA ALA A 722 -30.01 23.78 -11.59
C ALA A 722 -30.39 25.16 -11.02
N PRO A 723 -31.70 25.43 -10.79
CA PRO A 723 -32.14 26.63 -10.09
C PRO A 723 -31.45 26.78 -8.73
N LEU A 724 -31.12 28.02 -8.35
CA LEU A 724 -30.34 28.32 -7.14
C LEU A 724 -30.86 27.60 -5.88
N THR A 725 -32.18 27.47 -5.73
CA THR A 725 -32.83 26.79 -4.59
C THR A 725 -32.57 25.29 -4.55
N ALA A 726 -32.44 24.63 -5.70
CA ALA A 726 -32.11 23.22 -5.81
C ALA A 726 -30.61 23.00 -5.55
N ALA A 727 -29.75 23.88 -6.08
CA ALA A 727 -28.32 23.84 -5.85
C ALA A 727 -27.96 24.06 -4.37
N THR A 728 -28.58 25.02 -3.68
CA THR A 728 -28.36 25.25 -2.24
C THR A 728 -28.84 24.08 -1.40
N ARG A 729 -29.99 23.48 -1.74
CA ARG A 729 -30.45 22.26 -1.06
C ARG A 729 -29.48 21.10 -1.26
N SER A 730 -28.89 20.96 -2.44
CA SER A 730 -27.88 19.93 -2.70
C SER A 730 -26.59 20.17 -1.92
N ALA A 731 -26.18 21.43 -1.75
CA ALA A 731 -25.02 21.82 -0.95
C ALA A 731 -25.19 21.58 0.55
N MET A 732 -26.42 21.60 1.06
CA MET A 732 -26.73 21.41 2.49
C MET A 732 -27.10 19.97 2.87
N ARG A 733 -27.11 19.01 1.93
CA ARG A 733 -27.39 17.61 2.28
C ARG A 733 -26.33 17.05 3.22
N GLY A 734 -26.74 16.14 4.09
CA GLY A 734 -25.83 15.59 5.11
C GLY A 734 -25.66 16.47 6.35
N VAL A 735 -26.03 17.75 6.27
CA VAL A 735 -26.02 18.67 7.42
C VAL A 735 -27.44 19.03 7.82
N GLY A 736 -27.90 18.47 8.93
CA GLY A 736 -29.20 18.78 9.54
C GLY A 736 -29.07 19.84 10.64
N MET A 737 -29.92 20.87 10.61
CA MET A 737 -30.01 21.90 11.66
C MET A 737 -31.29 21.74 12.49
N PRO A 738 -31.41 20.67 13.31
CA PRO A 738 -32.58 20.52 14.18
C PRO A 738 -32.58 21.63 15.23
N TRP A 739 -33.78 22.11 15.57
CA TRP A 739 -33.96 23.19 16.54
C TRP A 739 -33.34 22.84 17.91
N THR A 740 -33.28 21.55 18.28
CA THR A 740 -32.68 21.12 19.54
C THR A 740 -31.19 21.40 19.61
N LEU A 741 -30.44 21.13 18.53
CA LEU A 741 -29.00 21.44 18.46
C LEU A 741 -28.77 22.95 18.37
N LEU A 742 -29.62 23.68 17.65
CA LEU A 742 -29.56 25.14 17.62
C LEU A 742 -29.80 25.74 19.01
N ALA A 743 -30.76 25.22 19.77
CA ALA A 743 -31.03 25.63 21.14
C ALA A 743 -29.87 25.27 22.08
N SER A 744 -29.28 24.07 21.96
CA SER A 744 -28.08 23.70 22.73
C SER A 744 -26.90 24.61 22.41
N ALA A 745 -26.65 24.93 21.14
CA ALA A 745 -25.61 25.87 20.73
C ALA A 745 -25.88 27.28 21.26
N ALA A 746 -27.12 27.76 21.24
CA ALA A 746 -27.49 29.06 21.82
C ALA A 746 -27.26 29.11 23.34
N LEU A 747 -27.61 28.04 24.07
CA LEU A 747 -27.32 27.91 25.50
C LEU A 747 -25.81 27.87 25.78
N GLY A 748 -25.06 27.11 24.99
CA GLY A 748 -23.60 27.05 25.09
C GLY A 748 -22.94 28.42 24.82
N LEU A 749 -23.40 29.14 23.79
CA LEU A 749 -22.93 30.49 23.50
C LEU A 749 -23.26 31.45 24.66
N TRP A 750 -24.46 31.37 25.24
CA TRP A 750 -24.81 32.18 26.40
C TRP A 750 -23.94 31.87 27.62
N LEU A 751 -23.60 30.59 27.86
CA LEU A 751 -22.69 30.16 28.93
C LEU A 751 -21.30 30.79 28.79
N MET A 752 -20.82 31.00 27.56
CA MET A 752 -19.54 31.67 27.30
C MET A 752 -19.50 33.14 27.75
N PHE A 753 -20.66 33.76 28.00
CA PHE A 753 -20.81 35.16 28.41
C PHE A 753 -21.43 35.33 29.82
N THR A 754 -21.41 34.31 30.68
CA THR A 754 -22.00 34.40 32.04
C THR A 754 -21.38 35.49 32.91
N ARG A 755 -20.10 35.80 32.69
CA ARG A 755 -19.43 36.95 33.35
C ARG A 755 -20.15 38.27 33.09
N LEU A 756 -20.66 38.47 31.88
CA LEU A 756 -21.36 39.70 31.48
C LEU A 756 -22.84 39.66 31.84
N SER A 757 -23.49 38.50 31.71
CA SER A 757 -24.95 38.39 31.90
C SER A 757 -25.36 38.19 33.35
N LEU A 758 -24.60 37.42 34.13
CA LEU A 758 -24.91 37.03 35.51
C LEU A 758 -23.93 37.59 36.54
N GLY A 759 -22.84 38.23 36.10
CA GLY A 759 -21.79 38.72 37.00
C GLY A 759 -21.05 37.61 37.75
N THR A 760 -20.94 36.41 37.16
CA THR A 760 -20.18 35.31 37.75
C THR A 760 -18.68 35.62 37.76
N HIS A 761 -17.99 35.17 38.80
CA HIS A 761 -16.54 35.35 38.95
C HIS A 761 -15.80 34.01 38.77
N PRO A 762 -14.53 34.03 38.31
CA PRO A 762 -13.68 32.84 38.33
C PRO A 762 -13.59 32.27 39.76
N PRO A 763 -13.50 30.94 39.96
CA PRO A 763 -13.33 29.89 38.94
C PRO A 763 -14.60 29.42 38.20
N LEU A 764 -15.81 29.70 38.70
CA LEU A 764 -17.03 29.16 38.07
C LEU A 764 -17.27 29.73 36.66
N ALA A 765 -17.03 31.02 36.47
CA ALA A 765 -17.16 31.63 35.14
C ALA A 765 -16.26 30.99 34.07
N ASP A 766 -15.10 30.45 34.48
CA ASP A 766 -14.16 29.77 33.58
C ASP A 766 -14.68 28.39 33.21
N SER A 767 -15.31 27.70 34.17
CA SER A 767 -16.02 26.44 33.94
C SER A 767 -17.19 26.63 32.99
N ASP A 768 -18.03 27.66 33.20
CA ASP A 768 -19.16 27.97 32.31
C ASP A 768 -18.67 28.26 30.88
N HIS A 769 -17.59 29.03 30.74
CA HIS A 769 -17.02 29.34 29.44
C HIS A 769 -16.49 28.10 28.72
N LEU A 770 -15.75 27.25 29.42
CA LEU A 770 -15.25 25.98 28.90
C LEU A 770 -16.40 25.07 28.45
N MET A 771 -17.40 24.88 29.30
CA MET A 771 -18.56 24.05 28.96
C MET A 771 -19.36 24.63 27.80
N GLY A 772 -19.55 25.95 27.78
CA GLY A 772 -20.24 26.66 26.71
C GLY A 772 -19.58 26.42 25.35
N ALA A 773 -18.26 26.59 25.27
CA ALA A 773 -17.50 26.34 24.05
C ALA A 773 -17.58 24.87 23.59
N LEU A 774 -17.50 23.91 24.51
CA LEU A 774 -17.60 22.48 24.21
C LEU A 774 -19.01 22.07 23.77
N ILE A 775 -20.06 22.63 24.39
CA ILE A 775 -21.47 22.39 24.00
C ILE A 775 -21.73 22.93 22.60
N VAL A 776 -21.28 24.15 22.29
CA VAL A 776 -21.39 24.72 20.93
C VAL A 776 -20.67 23.83 19.92
N THR A 777 -19.45 23.40 20.25
CA THR A 777 -18.67 22.51 19.39
C THR A 777 -19.40 21.22 19.09
N VAL A 778 -19.81 20.47 20.13
CA VAL A 778 -20.51 19.20 19.97
C VAL A 778 -21.84 19.38 19.25
N ALA A 779 -22.59 20.46 19.56
CA ALA A 779 -23.86 20.74 18.91
C ALA A 779 -23.68 20.98 17.40
N VAL A 780 -22.66 21.74 16.99
CA VAL A 780 -22.38 21.98 15.56
C VAL A 780 -21.87 20.72 14.87
N ILE A 781 -20.93 19.98 15.46
CA ILE A 781 -20.45 18.72 14.86
C ILE A 781 -21.60 17.72 14.70
N ALA A 782 -22.51 17.63 15.67
CA ALA A 782 -23.69 16.76 15.60
C ALA A 782 -24.75 17.22 14.58
N MET A 783 -24.57 18.38 13.93
CA MET A 783 -25.38 18.76 12.77
C MET A 783 -25.04 17.91 11.54
N ALA A 784 -23.82 17.38 11.44
CA ALA A 784 -23.54 16.33 10.45
C ALA A 784 -24.31 15.06 10.82
N GLU A 785 -25.11 14.54 9.90
CA GLU A 785 -25.95 13.36 10.16
C GLU A 785 -25.10 12.16 10.58
N VAL A 786 -23.96 11.93 9.91
CA VAL A 786 -23.01 10.85 10.23
C VAL A 786 -22.39 10.95 11.63
N ALA A 787 -22.43 12.15 12.24
CA ALA A 787 -21.90 12.45 13.56
C ALA A 787 -23.00 12.81 14.58
N ARG A 788 -24.27 12.64 14.23
CA ARG A 788 -25.43 12.99 15.05
C ARG A 788 -25.40 12.36 16.45
N ALA A 789 -24.85 11.15 16.57
CA ALA A 789 -24.68 10.47 17.85
C ALA A 789 -23.80 11.24 18.85
N LEU A 790 -22.92 12.13 18.39
CA LEU A 790 -22.07 12.94 19.27
C LEU A 790 -22.85 13.89 20.16
N ARG A 791 -24.12 14.23 19.83
CA ARG A 791 -24.98 15.06 20.69
C ARG A 791 -25.11 14.50 22.11
N PHE A 792 -24.97 13.18 22.31
CA PHE A 792 -25.07 12.58 23.64
C PHE A 792 -23.89 12.96 24.55
N VAL A 793 -22.77 13.45 24.00
CA VAL A 793 -21.67 14.01 24.79
C VAL A 793 -22.13 15.24 25.58
N ASN A 794 -23.09 16.01 25.07
CA ASN A 794 -23.68 17.14 25.80
C ASN A 794 -24.39 16.72 27.10
N ILE A 795 -24.78 15.45 27.25
CA ILE A 795 -25.32 14.94 28.53
C ILE A 795 -24.25 15.04 29.62
N ILE A 796 -23.00 14.70 29.30
CA ILE A 796 -21.88 14.78 30.24
C ILE A 796 -21.65 16.24 30.65
N PHE A 797 -21.67 17.16 29.70
CA PHE A 797 -21.51 18.59 29.98
C PHE A 797 -22.69 19.16 30.78
N GLY A 798 -23.92 18.74 30.47
CA GLY A 798 -25.10 19.14 31.23
C GLY A 798 -25.07 18.62 32.68
N LEU A 799 -24.61 17.38 32.90
CA LEU A 799 -24.42 16.83 34.24
C LEU A 799 -23.36 17.61 35.03
N TRP A 800 -22.28 18.03 34.36
CA TRP A 800 -21.28 18.89 34.98
C TRP A 800 -21.85 20.26 35.37
N LEU A 801 -22.64 20.91 34.50
CA LEU A 801 -23.29 22.19 34.80
C LEU A 801 -24.26 22.12 35.99
N ILE A 802 -24.83 20.94 36.27
CA ILE A 802 -25.67 20.71 37.45
C ILE A 802 -24.82 20.61 38.72
N ALA A 803 -23.65 19.96 38.64
CA ALA A 803 -22.77 19.72 39.78
C ALA A 803 -21.85 20.90 40.13
N ALA A 804 -21.30 21.57 39.11
CA ALA A 804 -20.25 22.57 39.24
C ALA A 804 -20.59 23.73 40.20
N PRO A 805 -21.81 24.31 40.21
CA PRO A 805 -22.14 25.41 41.11
C PRO A 805 -22.10 25.05 42.61
N TRP A 806 -22.09 23.74 42.94
CA TRP A 806 -22.03 23.24 44.31
C TRP A 806 -20.61 22.87 44.74
N TRP A 807 -19.70 22.72 43.78
CA TRP A 807 -18.31 22.29 43.99
C TRP A 807 -17.31 23.44 43.79
N ILE A 808 -17.71 24.48 43.07
CA ILE A 808 -16.84 25.57 42.63
C ILE A 808 -17.40 26.91 43.12
N ALA A 809 -16.57 27.74 43.74
CA ALA A 809 -16.95 29.08 44.18
C ALA A 809 -17.05 30.06 43.00
N GLY A 810 -17.85 31.13 43.14
CA GLY A 810 -17.94 32.21 42.15
C GLY A 810 -19.32 32.50 41.58
N SER A 811 -20.38 31.84 42.08
CA SER A 811 -21.77 32.14 41.74
C SER A 811 -22.55 32.85 42.85
N SER A 812 -23.53 33.65 42.43
CA SER A 812 -24.68 33.98 43.25
C SER A 812 -25.66 32.80 43.29
N MET A 813 -26.54 32.74 44.30
CA MET A 813 -27.56 31.68 44.41
C MET A 813 -28.47 31.62 43.17
N LEU A 814 -28.77 32.78 42.56
CA LEU A 814 -29.49 32.85 41.28
C LEU A 814 -28.70 32.19 40.14
N ALA A 815 -27.41 32.52 40.02
CA ALA A 815 -26.54 31.96 38.98
C ALA A 815 -26.38 30.44 39.12
N SER A 816 -26.29 29.91 40.34
CA SER A 816 -26.23 28.46 40.58
C SER A 816 -27.49 27.74 40.09
N TRP A 817 -28.68 28.24 40.42
CA TRP A 817 -29.93 27.64 39.96
C TRP A 817 -30.13 27.77 38.46
N LEU A 818 -29.69 28.88 37.84
CA LEU A 818 -29.69 29.03 36.39
C LEU A 818 -28.72 28.04 35.71
N GLY A 819 -27.55 27.79 36.30
CA GLY A 819 -26.61 26.78 35.81
C GLY A 819 -27.22 25.37 35.83
N VAL A 820 -27.92 25.01 36.93
CA VAL A 820 -28.67 23.74 37.03
C VAL A 820 -29.77 23.66 35.97
N LEU A 821 -30.55 24.73 35.78
CA LEU A 821 -31.61 24.78 34.77
C LEU A 821 -31.03 24.58 33.36
N VAL A 822 -29.93 25.26 33.03
CA VAL A 822 -29.26 25.15 31.74
C VAL A 822 -28.70 23.74 31.55
N GLY A 823 -28.09 23.14 32.57
CA GLY A 823 -27.64 21.74 32.53
C GLY A 823 -28.77 20.76 32.24
N LEU A 824 -29.92 20.91 32.90
CA LEU A 824 -31.12 20.10 32.64
C LEU A 824 -31.67 20.32 31.22
N LEU A 825 -31.70 21.56 30.74
CA LEU A 825 -32.12 21.88 29.38
C LEU A 825 -31.19 21.27 28.33
N VAL A 826 -29.87 21.37 28.51
CA VAL A 826 -28.88 20.78 27.58
C VAL A 826 -29.04 19.26 27.51
N ILE A 827 -29.25 18.58 28.65
CA ILE A 827 -29.56 17.15 28.69
C ILE A 827 -30.88 16.88 27.94
N GLY A 828 -31.94 17.61 28.28
CA GLY A 828 -33.27 17.44 27.69
C GLY A 828 -33.30 17.67 26.18
N LEU A 829 -32.49 18.60 25.65
CA LEU A 829 -32.37 18.88 24.22
C LEU A 829 -31.53 17.83 23.47
N SER A 830 -30.69 17.08 24.18
CA SER A 830 -29.79 16.08 23.58
C SER A 830 -30.41 14.68 23.45
N LEU A 831 -31.50 14.40 24.18
CA LEU A 831 -32.19 13.10 24.20
C LEU A 831 -33.11 12.82 22.99
N PRO A 832 -33.87 13.79 22.44
CA PRO A 832 -34.79 13.54 21.34
C PRO A 832 -34.07 12.96 20.13
N ARG A 833 -34.55 11.81 19.63
CA ARG A 833 -33.92 11.14 18.49
C ARG A 833 -34.01 11.97 17.20
N GLY A 834 -35.04 12.81 17.07
CA GLY A 834 -35.29 13.65 15.89
C GLY A 834 -35.92 12.85 14.73
N THR A 835 -36.34 13.55 13.69
CA THR A 835 -36.76 12.93 12.42
C THR A 835 -35.52 12.57 11.61
N ARG A 836 -35.35 11.28 11.29
CA ARG A 836 -34.28 10.82 10.39
C ARG A 836 -34.54 11.39 8.98
N SER A 837 -33.49 11.84 8.30
CA SER A 837 -33.59 12.24 6.90
C SER A 837 -33.97 11.04 6.02
N HIS A 838 -34.42 11.31 4.79
CA HIS A 838 -34.62 10.26 3.78
C HIS A 838 -33.31 9.78 3.16
N ASP A 839 -32.17 10.35 3.56
CA ASP A 839 -30.87 9.99 3.02
C ASP A 839 -30.28 8.77 3.76
N HIS A 840 -29.58 7.93 3.00
CA HIS A 840 -28.85 6.76 3.46
C HIS A 840 -27.34 6.99 3.31
N TYR A 841 -26.58 6.36 4.22
CA TYR A 841 -25.13 6.48 4.42
C TYR A 841 -24.45 5.08 4.45
N GLY A 842 -25.05 4.12 3.75
CA GLY A 842 -24.59 2.74 3.65
C GLY A 842 -24.51 2.04 5.02
N SER A 843 -23.35 1.46 5.34
CA SER A 843 -23.15 0.77 6.63
C SER A 843 -23.18 1.70 7.85
N TRP A 844 -23.22 3.02 7.65
CA TRP A 844 -23.24 4.03 8.70
C TRP A 844 -24.66 4.36 9.20
N ASP A 845 -25.69 3.91 8.49
CA ASP A 845 -27.11 4.11 8.81
C ASP A 845 -27.54 3.71 10.23
N ARG A 846 -26.77 2.84 10.89
CA ARG A 846 -27.02 2.43 12.28
C ARG A 846 -26.65 3.50 13.32
N PHE A 847 -25.82 4.46 12.94
CA PHE A 847 -25.32 5.53 13.80
C PHE A 847 -26.04 6.87 13.58
N VAL A 848 -26.77 6.99 12.47
CA VAL A 848 -27.57 8.15 12.04
C VAL A 848 -29.01 8.00 12.55
#